data_AF-A0ABD5YGY1-F1
#
_entry.id   AF-A0ABD5YGY1-F1
#
_cell.length_a   1.000
_cell.length_b   1.000
_cell.length_c   1.000
_cell.angle_alpha   90.00
_cell.angle_beta   90.00
_cell.angle_gamma   90.00
#
_symmetry.space_group_name_H-M   'P 1'
#
loop_
_entity.id
_entity.type
_entity.pdbx_description
1 polymer ?
#
loop_
_entity_poly.entity_id
_entity_poly.type
_entity_poly.pdbx_seq_one_letter_code
_entity_poly.pdbx_strand_id
1 'polypeptide(L)'
;MVNVRRRVGSDADTQRGRSERSGRRFTVDERARVPFALIGVLLLVTSTTYAAGVADQGLVGEDRSVERAVERVDADATAALRAAAREAAHDAAREPVTRAPEGETGVEAVREGSAFADAFRIRLAVAGGDALSAVDAEVGSVTATASLPAVEERHDLAAARDRVRVDPAANGTATRVTFEGVTTTATRDGRTVVNRTQTRTVVVAVPTFAAHDRTERFEERLDRGPAEGPGLGRQLTASLYPMTWARGYAQYAGAPVENVLANRHVELSTNAGLVRTQRAVFGTSDPDARGGVARATARTGATDLLAPTGLKEGSWTDAVLGAPTPTGTGGAATGSDAGGDSDGEATEDAAFDPETDRTNEETSVPIGHAADVGAARVHEDLDEVIGGSYRVEAEVETATTQVADGGRLTPPAPDGSAAGEWERVDVSRSERLTGVSGSDVPKGVPAGTVHPGEPVPFGDVSREVAVERTATATWGREVVERGPNGTVVDRTVHRTTTGDEATDRYRVRVSVTGRHAPSDNAPDRPAATFGAGSADAVTDLRETPETARSELGVDTGTGVDRLARNAVRSGDVSDSAVVYGSPSDVGRDRVAADVAALSAEVREFETDASMEAAAVGEAEPYADLADAVRDRRAALVDAPGTYDGATDRARVAARAAYVDAVVTELEAAAEDRETATTGFLGRVKGAFGGPSVGEAIAAREAAKDPGTYAVAGDGPGGAVTFSPRGSPGYLPRTAVDGERTGDPNATSTRPLAVRNVNYATVPYGELSSGIVDRILGAGDTVRIGTAGRALLLADEALTAGGDPDLRSDRDALADRVEGSLRAVDRDLGGVLRDRTSLSREARRDAIREAATSYSSTGDRAAAVGTGEYAERVAAEAAAAGTLSTAAEASLAARLRVATRRAADRDSARVPTRIVEPPTEGARLLLRDRMEKAVEEEAARAGETATRELGERAANELGEEWSLKPARSVGAGLPVAPVPGYWVTTVNAWRVQVRGEYPRFALRADVGTPEKPFEYVRREGDVTLDIGEETVRLGATEPVRFETETVVAVAVPAGPPGVGDVDGVRDETSPGWPCPGPPEASSGGDAGCAAR
;
A
#
# COMPACT_ATOMS: atom_id res chain seq x y z
N MET A 1 0.89 -36.03 39.18
CA MET A 1 1.41 -37.37 38.79
C MET A 1 2.87 -37.18 38.35
N VAL A 2 3.90 -37.93 38.79
CA VAL A 2 4.09 -39.40 38.87
C VAL A 2 4.23 -39.97 37.44
N ASN A 3 5.31 -40.63 36.98
CA ASN A 3 6.56 -41.20 37.56
C ASN A 3 7.71 -41.08 36.52
N VAL A 4 9.01 -40.84 36.81
CA VAL A 4 10.06 -41.54 37.62
C VAL A 4 10.81 -42.69 36.91
N ARG A 5 12.13 -42.51 36.73
CA ARG A 5 13.30 -43.44 36.59
C ARG A 5 14.32 -42.85 35.58
N ARG A 6 15.63 -43.12 35.57
CA ARG A 6 16.73 -43.48 36.53
C ARG A 6 18.04 -43.52 35.67
N ARG A 7 19.32 -43.54 36.06
CA ARG A 7 20.22 -43.65 37.26
C ARG A 7 21.61 -43.13 36.73
N VAL A 8 22.70 -42.72 37.39
CA VAL A 8 23.45 -42.83 38.68
C VAL A 8 24.17 -41.45 38.84
N GLY A 9 24.70 -40.94 39.97
CA GLY A 9 24.83 -41.34 41.38
C GLY A 9 26.06 -40.63 42.02
N SER A 10 26.56 -41.12 43.17
CA SER A 10 27.72 -40.63 43.94
C SER A 10 27.85 -39.11 44.16
N ASP A 11 27.27 -38.66 45.28
CA ASP A 11 27.87 -37.80 46.32
C ASP A 11 28.50 -36.44 45.89
N ALA A 12 27.89 -35.28 46.15
CA ALA A 12 27.68 -34.58 47.44
C ALA A 12 28.92 -33.81 47.95
N ASP A 13 28.86 -32.56 48.44
CA ASP A 13 27.78 -31.56 48.55
C ASP A 13 28.41 -30.13 48.62
N THR A 14 27.56 -29.10 48.81
CA THR A 14 27.77 -27.69 49.21
C THR A 14 28.95 -27.41 50.18
N GLN A 15 29.48 -26.17 50.34
CA GLN A 15 28.77 -24.88 50.46
C GLN A 15 29.69 -23.63 50.25
N ARG A 16 29.10 -22.41 50.26
CA ARG A 16 29.78 -21.11 50.05
C ARG A 16 30.55 -20.63 51.30
N GLY A 17 31.81 -20.20 51.11
CA GLY A 17 32.76 -19.91 52.19
C GLY A 17 32.75 -18.53 52.88
N ARG A 18 33.76 -18.32 53.75
CA ARG A 18 34.25 -17.02 54.22
C ARG A 18 35.68 -17.13 54.80
N SER A 19 36.50 -16.11 54.53
CA SER A 19 37.63 -15.55 55.32
C SER A 19 38.51 -16.38 56.30
N GLU A 20 39.84 -16.16 56.17
CA GLU A 20 40.84 -16.01 57.25
C GLU A 20 41.42 -17.22 58.05
N ARG A 21 42.69 -17.62 57.75
CA ARG A 21 43.92 -17.52 58.63
C ARG A 21 45.04 -18.53 58.31
N SER A 22 46.28 -18.14 58.66
CA SER A 22 47.50 -18.90 59.10
C SER A 22 47.68 -20.40 58.76
N GLY A 23 48.89 -20.94 58.48
CA GLY A 23 50.22 -20.35 58.36
C GLY A 23 51.37 -21.26 58.87
N ARG A 24 52.46 -21.34 58.07
CA ARG A 24 53.83 -21.88 58.36
C ARG A 24 54.12 -23.40 58.34
N ARG A 25 55.07 -23.74 57.44
CA ARG A 25 56.26 -24.63 57.58
C ARG A 25 56.10 -26.11 57.97
N PHE A 26 56.74 -26.97 57.16
CA PHE A 26 57.85 -27.82 57.64
C PHE A 26 59.04 -27.84 56.64
N THR A 27 60.22 -27.95 57.22
CA THR A 27 61.55 -28.41 56.78
C THR A 27 61.64 -29.15 55.43
N VAL A 28 62.56 -28.86 54.49
CA VAL A 28 64.05 -28.80 54.59
C VAL A 28 64.67 -30.16 54.90
N ASP A 29 65.22 -30.83 53.88
CA ASP A 29 66.58 -31.39 54.00
C ASP A 29 67.29 -31.52 52.64
N GLU A 30 68.60 -31.66 52.77
CA GLU A 30 69.70 -31.38 51.85
C GLU A 30 69.98 -32.38 50.70
N ARG A 31 70.52 -31.86 49.59
CA ARG A 31 71.82 -32.30 49.00
C ARG A 31 72.34 -31.34 47.90
N ALA A 32 73.67 -31.24 47.82
CA ALA A 32 74.48 -30.63 46.74
C ALA A 32 74.07 -29.22 46.22
N ARG A 33 74.74 -28.18 46.75
CA ARG A 33 74.84 -26.87 46.06
C ARG A 33 75.97 -26.91 45.03
N VAL A 34 75.73 -26.40 43.82
CA VAL A 34 76.80 -26.01 42.86
C VAL A 34 76.53 -24.57 42.39
N PRO A 35 77.47 -23.63 42.52
CA PRO A 35 77.25 -22.25 42.08
C PRO A 35 77.34 -22.14 40.56
N PHE A 36 76.26 -21.75 39.88
CA PHE A 36 76.28 -21.51 38.43
C PHE A 36 77.27 -20.42 38.01
N ALA A 37 77.57 -19.46 38.89
CA ALA A 37 78.65 -18.47 38.70
C ALA A 37 80.03 -19.13 38.49
N LEU A 38 80.29 -20.26 39.16
CA LEU A 38 81.54 -21.02 38.97
C LEU A 38 81.52 -21.83 37.67
N ILE A 39 80.37 -22.31 37.19
CA ILE A 39 80.26 -22.96 35.88
C ILE A 39 80.48 -21.95 34.75
N GLY A 40 79.88 -20.75 34.85
CA GLY A 40 80.10 -19.67 33.88
C GLY A 40 81.57 -19.22 33.81
N VAL A 41 82.21 -19.01 34.97
CA VAL A 41 83.64 -18.65 35.01
C VAL A 41 84.54 -19.81 34.59
N LEU A 42 84.24 -21.06 34.99
CA LEU A 42 85.02 -22.22 34.55
C LEU A 42 84.93 -22.38 33.03
N LEU A 43 83.75 -22.25 32.42
CA LEU A 43 83.58 -22.28 30.97
C LEU A 43 84.36 -21.15 30.27
N LEU A 44 84.37 -19.92 30.81
CA LEU A 44 85.16 -18.83 30.25
C LEU A 44 86.68 -19.12 30.32
N VAL A 45 87.15 -19.68 31.44
CA VAL A 45 88.56 -19.98 31.71
C VAL A 45 89.05 -21.23 30.95
N THR A 46 88.23 -22.27 30.80
CA THR A 46 88.55 -23.44 29.96
C THR A 46 88.49 -23.08 28.47
N SER A 47 87.58 -22.19 28.07
CA SER A 47 87.54 -21.70 26.67
C SER A 47 88.80 -20.90 26.33
N THR A 48 89.26 -20.03 27.23
CA THR A 48 90.48 -19.23 27.01
C THR A 48 91.77 -20.06 27.12
N THR A 49 91.81 -21.12 27.92
CA THR A 49 92.97 -22.03 27.95
C THR A 49 92.99 -23.06 26.80
N TYR A 50 91.84 -23.45 26.25
CA TYR A 50 91.81 -24.26 25.02
C TYR A 50 92.16 -23.41 23.77
N ALA A 51 91.70 -22.16 23.72
CA ALA A 51 92.04 -21.21 22.66
C ALA A 51 93.54 -20.89 22.56
N ALA A 52 94.31 -21.05 23.65
CA ALA A 52 95.76 -20.88 23.67
C ALA A 52 96.56 -22.15 23.28
N GLY A 53 95.90 -23.32 23.16
CA GLY A 53 96.57 -24.62 22.96
C GLY A 53 96.41 -25.25 21.58
N VAL A 54 95.45 -24.80 20.76
CA VAL A 54 95.14 -25.37 19.43
C VAL A 54 95.77 -24.56 18.28
N ALA A 55 96.46 -23.46 18.59
CA ALA A 55 97.01 -22.51 17.61
C ALA A 55 98.22 -23.03 16.78
N ASP A 56 98.72 -24.24 17.03
CA ASP A 56 99.94 -24.78 16.40
C ASP A 56 99.81 -26.23 15.88
N GLN A 57 98.59 -26.62 15.49
CA GLN A 57 98.37 -27.78 14.62
C GLN A 57 97.45 -27.39 13.47
N GLY A 58 97.99 -27.43 12.25
CA GLY A 58 97.30 -26.99 11.03
C GLY A 58 96.13 -27.88 10.63
N LEU A 59 94.94 -27.57 11.15
CA LEU A 59 93.67 -28.01 10.59
C LEU A 59 93.13 -26.95 9.63
N VAL A 60 92.62 -27.39 8.48
CA VAL A 60 92.02 -26.51 7.47
C VAL A 60 90.83 -25.79 8.08
N GLY A 61 90.93 -24.47 8.21
CA GLY A 61 89.78 -23.64 8.56
C GLY A 61 88.76 -23.72 7.42
N GLU A 62 87.55 -24.21 7.71
CA GLU A 62 86.44 -24.14 6.76
C GLU A 62 86.19 -22.67 6.40
N ASP A 63 86.37 -22.36 5.12
CA ASP A 63 86.23 -21.01 4.59
C ASP A 63 84.74 -20.66 4.41
N ARG A 64 84.10 -20.38 5.56
CA ARG A 64 82.68 -20.01 5.65
C ARG A 64 82.39 -18.58 5.17
N SER A 65 83.13 -18.10 4.18
CA SER A 65 82.91 -16.77 3.60
C SER A 65 81.73 -16.80 2.63
N VAL A 66 81.47 -17.95 1.98
CA VAL A 66 80.31 -18.13 1.09
C VAL A 66 79.01 -18.09 1.89
N GLU A 67 78.91 -18.88 2.97
CA GLU A 67 77.72 -18.96 3.81
C GLU A 67 77.40 -17.60 4.45
N ARG A 68 78.41 -16.86 4.93
CA ARG A 68 78.20 -15.51 5.51
C ARG A 68 77.83 -14.45 4.48
N ALA A 69 78.32 -14.54 3.24
CA ALA A 69 77.91 -13.63 2.17
C ALA A 69 76.45 -13.89 1.78
N VAL A 70 76.09 -15.17 1.59
CA VAL A 70 74.72 -15.59 1.28
C VAL A 70 73.75 -15.29 2.44
N GLU A 71 74.12 -15.53 3.69
CA GLU A 71 73.30 -15.22 4.87
C GLU A 71 73.04 -13.71 5.01
N ARG A 72 74.03 -12.87 4.71
CA ARG A 72 73.86 -11.41 4.67
C ARG A 72 72.93 -10.98 3.53
N VAL A 73 73.20 -11.42 2.30
CA VAL A 73 72.33 -11.12 1.14
C VAL A 73 70.90 -11.61 1.37
N ASP A 74 70.70 -12.79 1.97
CA ASP A 74 69.36 -13.30 2.27
C ASP A 74 68.60 -12.42 3.29
N ALA A 75 69.30 -11.84 4.27
CA ALA A 75 68.72 -10.90 5.22
C ALA A 75 68.44 -9.53 4.56
N ASP A 76 69.41 -8.98 3.84
CA ASP A 76 69.34 -7.65 3.23
C ASP A 76 68.33 -7.63 2.07
N ALA A 77 68.25 -8.69 1.26
CA ALA A 77 67.19 -8.90 0.26
C ALA A 77 65.79 -9.00 0.91
N THR A 78 65.68 -9.64 2.08
CA THR A 78 64.41 -9.73 2.82
C THR A 78 64.02 -8.38 3.45
N ALA A 79 64.98 -7.50 3.75
CA ALA A 79 64.74 -6.12 4.15
C ALA A 79 64.33 -5.25 2.96
N ALA A 80 65.08 -5.31 1.84
CA ALA A 80 64.81 -4.58 0.61
C ALA A 80 63.44 -4.92 0.01
N LEU A 81 63.11 -6.20 -0.16
CA LEU A 81 61.79 -6.63 -0.63
C LEU A 81 60.65 -6.22 0.31
N ARG A 82 60.89 -6.13 1.63
CA ARG A 82 59.89 -5.61 2.58
C ARG A 82 59.73 -4.10 2.47
N ALA A 83 60.79 -3.35 2.18
CA ALA A 83 60.73 -1.91 1.95
C ALA A 83 59.99 -1.60 0.64
N ALA A 84 60.39 -2.21 -0.47
CA ALA A 84 59.73 -2.10 -1.77
C ALA A 84 58.26 -2.50 -1.71
N ALA A 85 57.94 -3.63 -1.06
CA ALA A 85 56.56 -4.05 -0.86
C ALA A 85 55.75 -3.10 0.03
N ARG A 86 56.38 -2.30 0.89
CA ARG A 86 55.71 -1.27 1.69
C ARG A 86 55.43 -0.03 0.84
N GLU A 87 56.42 0.44 0.05
CA GLU A 87 56.29 1.63 -0.80
C GLU A 87 55.22 1.41 -1.88
N ALA A 88 55.37 0.35 -2.69
CA ALA A 88 54.40 -0.02 -3.73
C ALA A 88 52.97 -0.26 -3.19
N ALA A 89 52.82 -0.65 -1.92
CA ALA A 89 51.51 -0.79 -1.27
C ALA A 89 50.86 0.54 -0.87
N HIS A 90 51.64 1.63 -0.70
CA HIS A 90 51.09 2.99 -0.57
C HIS A 90 50.78 3.57 -1.95
N ASP A 91 51.61 3.32 -2.95
CA ASP A 91 51.42 3.91 -4.29
C ASP A 91 50.27 3.22 -5.05
N ALA A 92 50.11 1.91 -4.91
CA ALA A 92 48.88 1.20 -5.31
C ALA A 92 47.62 1.63 -4.53
N ALA A 93 47.76 2.30 -3.39
CA ALA A 93 46.62 2.89 -2.68
C ALA A 93 46.30 4.32 -3.16
N ARG A 94 47.33 5.11 -3.51
CA ARG A 94 47.18 6.48 -4.05
C ARG A 94 46.67 6.52 -5.49
N GLU A 95 47.01 5.49 -6.26
CA GLU A 95 46.65 5.33 -7.67
C GLU A 95 46.15 3.87 -7.90
N PRO A 96 44.95 3.54 -7.41
CA PRO A 96 44.38 2.20 -7.51
C PRO A 96 43.73 2.00 -8.89
N VAL A 97 44.29 1.12 -9.70
CA VAL A 97 43.67 0.73 -10.98
C VAL A 97 42.35 0.00 -10.69
N THR A 98 41.22 0.60 -11.07
CA THR A 98 39.89 -0.03 -10.97
C THR A 98 39.45 -0.59 -12.32
N ARG A 99 39.67 0.15 -13.41
CA ARG A 99 39.37 -0.25 -14.78
C ARG A 99 40.64 -0.69 -15.52
N ALA A 100 40.60 -1.79 -16.27
CA ALA A 100 41.72 -2.17 -17.14
C ALA A 100 41.75 -1.30 -18.42
N PRO A 101 42.88 -1.21 -19.14
CA PRO A 101 42.99 -0.34 -20.30
C PRO A 101 42.40 -0.99 -21.56
N GLU A 102 41.55 -0.25 -22.26
CA GLU A 102 40.95 -0.70 -23.53
C GLU A 102 41.90 -0.58 -24.73
N GLY A 103 41.78 -1.51 -25.68
CA GLY A 103 42.23 -1.35 -27.07
C GLY A 103 43.74 -1.41 -27.37
N GLU A 104 44.62 -1.21 -26.39
CA GLU A 104 46.08 -1.27 -26.62
C GLU A 104 46.58 -2.72 -26.82
N THR A 105 47.26 -2.95 -27.95
CA THR A 105 47.91 -4.22 -28.29
C THR A 105 49.21 -4.41 -27.47
N GLY A 106 49.04 -4.70 -26.19
CA GLY A 106 50.14 -4.98 -25.26
C GLY A 106 49.75 -5.27 -23.81
N VAL A 107 48.51 -4.96 -23.39
CA VAL A 107 48.14 -5.00 -21.95
C VAL A 107 47.20 -6.17 -21.59
N GLU A 108 47.51 -7.38 -22.06
CA GLU A 108 46.93 -8.64 -21.53
C GLU A 108 47.41 -8.96 -20.08
N ALA A 109 48.21 -8.05 -19.52
CA ALA A 109 48.77 -8.11 -18.18
C ALA A 109 47.77 -7.70 -17.08
N VAL A 110 46.95 -6.66 -17.31
CA VAL A 110 45.93 -6.21 -16.34
C VAL A 110 44.56 -6.67 -16.84
N ARG A 111 43.80 -7.38 -16.02
CA ARG A 111 42.51 -8.00 -16.40
C ARG A 111 41.38 -7.35 -15.62
N GLU A 112 40.28 -7.05 -16.28
CA GLU A 112 39.14 -6.30 -15.73
C GLU A 112 38.72 -6.75 -14.32
N GLY A 113 38.26 -8.00 -14.18
CA GLY A 113 37.84 -8.57 -12.89
C GLY A 113 38.94 -8.80 -11.84
N SER A 114 40.17 -8.30 -12.07
CA SER A 114 41.26 -8.30 -11.11
C SER A 114 42.23 -7.12 -11.28
N ALA A 115 41.75 -5.98 -11.83
CA ALA A 115 42.61 -4.91 -12.33
C ALA A 115 43.56 -4.36 -11.25
N PHE A 116 43.01 -4.00 -10.08
CA PHE A 116 43.75 -3.55 -8.90
C PHE A 116 44.84 -4.55 -8.47
N ALA A 117 44.47 -5.83 -8.34
CA ALA A 117 45.37 -6.87 -7.88
C ALA A 117 46.49 -7.18 -8.88
N ASP A 118 46.21 -7.13 -10.20
CA ASP A 118 47.20 -7.37 -11.24
C ASP A 118 48.15 -6.19 -11.44
N ALA A 119 47.64 -4.96 -11.44
CA ALA A 119 48.46 -3.75 -11.45
C ALA A 119 49.36 -3.66 -10.21
N PHE A 120 48.86 -4.03 -9.04
CA PHE A 120 49.66 -4.09 -7.80
C PHE A 120 50.75 -5.18 -7.87
N ARG A 121 50.46 -6.37 -8.43
CA ARG A 121 51.48 -7.41 -8.68
C ARG A 121 52.59 -6.92 -9.60
N ILE A 122 52.23 -6.20 -10.68
CA ILE A 122 53.17 -5.60 -11.63
C ILE A 122 54.06 -4.55 -10.95
N ARG A 123 53.46 -3.59 -10.23
CA ARG A 123 54.19 -2.55 -9.48
C ARG A 123 55.15 -3.16 -8.45
N LEU A 124 54.73 -4.23 -7.77
CA LEU A 124 55.59 -4.99 -6.87
C LEU A 124 56.73 -5.72 -7.59
N ALA A 125 56.49 -6.30 -8.77
CA ALA A 125 57.52 -7.00 -9.53
C ALA A 125 58.67 -6.08 -9.97
N VAL A 126 58.33 -4.88 -10.45
CA VAL A 126 59.32 -3.84 -10.83
C VAL A 126 60.07 -3.35 -9.58
N ALA A 127 59.36 -2.80 -8.59
CA ALA A 127 59.98 -2.27 -7.38
C ALA A 127 60.80 -3.32 -6.60
N GLY A 128 60.40 -4.59 -6.66
CA GLY A 128 61.15 -5.71 -6.11
C GLY A 128 62.41 -6.06 -6.91
N GLY A 129 62.40 -5.92 -8.23
CA GLY A 129 63.59 -6.04 -9.08
C GLY A 129 64.60 -4.93 -8.79
N ASP A 130 64.13 -3.68 -8.81
CA ASP A 130 64.96 -2.49 -8.54
C ASP A 130 65.61 -2.57 -7.16
N ALA A 131 64.81 -2.88 -6.13
CA ALA A 131 65.29 -2.97 -4.75
C ALA A 131 66.29 -4.12 -4.53
N LEU A 132 66.24 -5.20 -5.33
CA LEU A 132 67.25 -6.26 -5.29
C LEU A 132 68.51 -5.91 -6.10
N SER A 133 68.41 -5.10 -7.15
CA SER A 133 69.58 -4.68 -7.95
C SER A 133 70.67 -3.97 -7.12
N ALA A 134 70.26 -3.34 -6.01
CA ALA A 134 71.12 -2.68 -5.03
C ALA A 134 71.53 -3.57 -3.83
N VAL A 135 71.27 -4.88 -3.87
CA VAL A 135 71.62 -5.82 -2.79
C VAL A 135 72.81 -6.70 -3.20
N ASP A 136 73.99 -6.27 -2.75
CA ASP A 136 75.21 -7.08 -2.70
C ASP A 136 75.71 -7.26 -1.26
N ALA A 137 76.58 -8.26 -1.04
CA ALA A 137 77.42 -8.32 0.15
C ALA A 137 78.77 -8.98 -0.13
N GLU A 138 79.84 -8.33 0.31
CA GLU A 138 81.20 -8.83 0.23
C GLU A 138 81.69 -9.44 1.55
N VAL A 139 82.23 -10.67 1.47
CA VAL A 139 82.91 -11.35 2.59
C VAL A 139 84.18 -12.03 2.07
N GLY A 140 85.34 -11.46 2.38
CA GLY A 140 86.63 -11.97 1.89
C GLY A 140 86.78 -11.74 0.39
N SER A 141 86.98 -12.82 -0.39
CA SER A 141 86.92 -12.78 -1.87
C SER A 141 85.61 -13.30 -2.44
N VAL A 142 84.53 -13.33 -1.63
CA VAL A 142 83.18 -13.68 -2.07
C VAL A 142 82.32 -12.42 -2.15
N THR A 143 81.79 -12.15 -3.35
CA THR A 143 80.71 -11.18 -3.55
C THR A 143 79.43 -11.96 -3.86
N ALA A 144 78.40 -11.78 -3.03
CA ALA A 144 77.07 -12.33 -3.26
C ALA A 144 76.09 -11.22 -3.65
N THR A 145 75.10 -11.54 -4.47
CA THR A 145 74.02 -10.65 -4.90
C THR A 145 72.69 -11.40 -4.92
N ALA A 146 71.58 -10.66 -4.90
CA ALA A 146 70.24 -11.18 -5.17
C ALA A 146 69.63 -10.46 -6.37
N SER A 147 68.80 -11.15 -7.16
CA SER A 147 68.05 -10.53 -8.25
C SER A 147 66.68 -11.18 -8.46
N LEU A 148 65.78 -10.43 -9.09
CA LEU A 148 64.60 -10.95 -9.78
C LEU A 148 64.85 -10.86 -11.30
N PRO A 149 64.10 -11.61 -12.14
CA PRO A 149 64.06 -11.33 -13.56
C PRO A 149 63.61 -9.88 -13.79
N ALA A 150 64.22 -9.20 -14.76
CA ALA A 150 63.91 -7.81 -15.09
C ALA A 150 62.50 -7.66 -15.68
N VAL A 151 62.10 -6.40 -15.90
CA VAL A 151 60.93 -5.97 -16.67
C VAL A 151 61.45 -4.79 -17.47
N GLU A 152 61.73 -4.99 -18.76
CA GLU A 152 62.37 -3.98 -19.62
C GLU A 152 61.47 -3.55 -20.78
N GLU A 153 60.49 -4.38 -21.17
CA GLU A 153 59.51 -4.08 -22.22
C GLU A 153 58.07 -4.38 -21.76
N ARG A 154 57.07 -3.78 -22.45
CA ARG A 154 55.63 -4.08 -22.25
C ARG A 154 55.32 -5.58 -22.22
N HIS A 155 56.03 -6.38 -23.01
CA HIS A 155 55.75 -7.81 -23.15
C HIS A 155 56.14 -8.64 -21.90
N ASP A 156 57.00 -8.12 -21.02
CA ASP A 156 57.33 -8.74 -19.73
C ASP A 156 56.16 -8.71 -18.72
N LEU A 157 55.21 -7.78 -18.88
CA LEU A 157 54.24 -7.42 -17.85
C LEU A 157 53.34 -8.58 -17.39
N ALA A 158 52.94 -9.47 -18.29
CA ALA A 158 52.18 -10.67 -17.92
C ALA A 158 53.01 -11.62 -17.03
N ALA A 159 54.28 -11.82 -17.37
CA ALA A 159 55.21 -12.59 -16.55
C ALA A 159 55.61 -11.85 -15.25
N ALA A 160 55.55 -10.52 -15.22
CA ALA A 160 55.76 -9.69 -14.04
C ALA A 160 54.60 -9.81 -13.04
N ARG A 161 53.35 -9.79 -13.52
CA ARG A 161 52.17 -10.16 -12.74
C ARG A 161 52.32 -11.56 -12.16
N ASP A 162 52.59 -12.56 -13.01
CA ASP A 162 52.46 -13.97 -12.62
C ASP A 162 53.59 -14.46 -11.70
N ARG A 163 54.74 -13.76 -11.65
CA ARG A 163 55.84 -14.02 -10.70
C ARG A 163 55.62 -13.44 -9.30
N VAL A 164 54.54 -12.69 -9.06
CA VAL A 164 54.21 -12.10 -7.74
C VAL A 164 52.81 -12.51 -7.30
N ARG A 165 52.68 -13.04 -6.08
CA ARG A 165 51.37 -13.24 -5.42
C ARG A 165 51.19 -12.26 -4.29
N VAL A 166 49.95 -11.78 -4.15
CA VAL A 166 49.51 -10.84 -3.12
C VAL A 166 48.25 -11.40 -2.48
N ASP A 167 48.24 -11.45 -1.15
CA ASP A 167 47.08 -11.87 -0.36
C ASP A 167 46.82 -10.87 0.78
N PRO A 168 45.57 -10.63 1.18
CA PRO A 168 45.27 -9.98 2.45
C PRO A 168 45.75 -10.85 3.62
N ALA A 169 46.23 -10.19 4.68
CA ALA A 169 46.63 -10.78 5.95
C ALA A 169 46.05 -9.95 7.11
N ALA A 170 45.95 -10.54 8.31
CA ALA A 170 45.40 -9.86 9.49
C ALA A 170 43.99 -9.24 9.24
N ASN A 171 43.07 -10.00 8.65
CA ASN A 171 41.74 -9.52 8.21
C ASN A 171 41.78 -8.29 7.28
N GLY A 172 42.89 -8.14 6.54
CA GLY A 172 43.15 -7.07 5.59
C GLY A 172 43.99 -5.90 6.13
N THR A 173 44.30 -5.84 7.43
CA THR A 173 45.14 -4.76 7.99
C THR A 173 46.62 -4.88 7.62
N ALA A 174 47.02 -6.00 7.02
CA ALA A 174 48.34 -6.22 6.44
C ALA A 174 48.22 -6.88 5.05
N THR A 175 49.26 -6.70 4.23
CA THR A 175 49.40 -7.37 2.93
C THR A 175 50.54 -8.38 2.98
N ARG A 176 50.30 -9.61 2.53
CA ARG A 176 51.34 -10.61 2.25
C ARG A 176 51.74 -10.51 0.79
N VAL A 177 53.04 -10.38 0.53
CA VAL A 177 53.61 -10.41 -0.83
C VAL A 177 54.55 -11.59 -0.95
N THR A 178 54.43 -12.36 -2.02
CA THR A 178 55.27 -13.53 -2.32
C THR A 178 55.90 -13.35 -3.70
N PHE A 179 57.21 -13.15 -3.72
CA PHE A 179 58.04 -13.01 -4.92
C PHE A 179 58.60 -14.37 -5.32
N GLU A 180 58.29 -14.82 -6.54
CA GLU A 180 58.85 -16.03 -7.15
C GLU A 180 60.01 -15.69 -8.09
N GLY A 181 60.99 -16.60 -8.19
CA GLY A 181 62.14 -16.40 -9.06
C GLY A 181 63.32 -15.61 -8.47
N VAL A 182 63.27 -15.23 -7.19
CA VAL A 182 64.38 -14.51 -6.52
C VAL A 182 65.64 -15.39 -6.50
N THR A 183 66.70 -14.95 -7.17
CA THR A 183 67.91 -15.75 -7.39
C THR A 183 69.09 -15.15 -6.64
N THR A 184 69.59 -15.87 -5.63
CA THR A 184 70.83 -15.52 -4.92
C THR A 184 72.02 -16.11 -5.67
N THR A 185 72.98 -15.27 -6.08
CA THR A 185 74.22 -15.68 -6.75
C THR A 185 75.41 -15.29 -5.90
N ALA A 186 76.33 -16.21 -5.61
CA ALA A 186 77.61 -15.90 -4.98
C ALA A 186 78.76 -16.25 -5.91
N THR A 187 79.69 -15.30 -6.08
CA THR A 187 80.89 -15.46 -6.90
C THR A 187 82.14 -15.34 -6.04
N ARG A 188 83.18 -16.09 -6.40
CA ARG A 188 84.49 -16.09 -5.76
C ARG A 188 85.58 -16.06 -6.83
N ASP A 189 86.48 -15.10 -6.74
CA ASP A 189 87.59 -14.92 -7.70
C ASP A 189 87.10 -14.99 -9.17
N GLY A 190 85.93 -14.41 -9.46
CA GLY A 190 85.28 -14.42 -10.77
C GLY A 190 84.56 -15.72 -11.18
N ARG A 191 84.41 -16.70 -10.29
CA ARG A 191 83.65 -17.96 -10.55
C ARG A 191 82.42 -18.06 -9.66
N THR A 192 81.27 -18.41 -10.22
CA THR A 192 80.05 -18.69 -9.46
C THR A 192 80.24 -19.92 -8.57
N VAL A 193 80.04 -19.76 -7.26
CA VAL A 193 80.11 -20.83 -6.24
C VAL A 193 78.75 -21.15 -5.64
N VAL A 194 77.77 -20.24 -5.72
CA VAL A 194 76.36 -20.49 -5.45
C VAL A 194 75.52 -19.82 -6.55
N ASN A 195 74.51 -20.51 -7.04
CA ASN A 195 73.38 -19.93 -7.78
C ASN A 195 72.12 -20.67 -7.30
N ARG A 196 71.16 -19.94 -6.72
CA ARG A 196 69.97 -20.54 -6.11
C ARG A 196 68.74 -19.64 -6.20
N THR A 197 67.80 -20.04 -7.03
CA THR A 197 66.45 -19.46 -7.12
C THR A 197 65.55 -19.95 -5.98
N GLN A 198 64.82 -19.05 -5.31
CA GLN A 198 63.94 -19.35 -4.17
C GLN A 198 62.68 -18.46 -4.11
N THR A 199 61.64 -19.04 -3.51
CA THR A 199 60.47 -18.40 -2.88
C THR A 199 60.81 -17.31 -1.87
N ARG A 200 60.45 -16.01 -2.00
CA ARG A 200 60.54 -15.04 -0.88
C ARG A 200 59.16 -14.46 -0.52
N THR A 201 58.73 -14.63 0.72
CA THR A 201 57.47 -14.05 1.22
C THR A 201 57.76 -13.00 2.30
N VAL A 202 57.19 -11.80 2.13
CA VAL A 202 57.19 -10.72 3.12
C VAL A 202 55.76 -10.38 3.53
N VAL A 203 55.61 -9.79 4.71
CA VAL A 203 54.34 -9.21 5.16
C VAL A 203 54.61 -7.77 5.56
N VAL A 204 53.75 -6.86 5.09
CA VAL A 204 53.80 -5.42 5.36
C VAL A 204 52.49 -4.99 6.03
N ALA A 205 52.58 -4.25 7.13
CA ALA A 205 51.42 -3.65 7.79
C ALA A 205 51.01 -2.39 7.00
N VAL A 206 50.29 -2.62 5.90
CA VAL A 206 49.67 -1.61 5.03
C VAL A 206 48.30 -2.17 4.60
N PRO A 207 47.18 -1.48 4.89
CA PRO A 207 45.82 -2.01 4.72
C PRO A 207 45.28 -1.84 3.29
N THR A 208 46.14 -1.98 2.28
CA THR A 208 45.86 -1.65 0.87
C THR A 208 44.62 -2.37 0.31
N PHE A 209 44.51 -3.69 0.49
CA PHE A 209 43.30 -4.45 0.16
C PHE A 209 42.09 -4.01 1.02
N ALA A 210 42.26 -3.90 2.34
CA ALA A 210 41.17 -3.51 3.22
C ALA A 210 40.57 -2.12 2.94
N ALA A 211 41.33 -1.23 2.31
CA ALA A 211 40.87 0.07 1.86
C ALA A 211 40.15 -0.01 0.49
N HIS A 212 40.72 -0.75 -0.47
CA HIS A 212 40.10 -1.04 -1.76
C HIS A 212 38.76 -1.76 -1.57
N ASP A 213 38.76 -2.96 -0.97
CA ASP A 213 37.57 -3.80 -0.73
C ASP A 213 36.44 -3.05 0.01
N ARG A 214 36.77 -2.05 0.84
CA ARG A 214 35.77 -1.21 1.52
C ARG A 214 35.27 -0.06 0.68
N THR A 215 36.07 0.48 -0.24
CA THR A 215 35.65 1.56 -1.14
C THR A 215 34.79 0.99 -2.27
N GLU A 216 35.17 -0.14 -2.85
CA GLU A 216 34.32 -0.86 -3.81
C GLU A 216 32.97 -1.27 -3.15
N ARG A 217 32.99 -1.76 -1.89
CA ARG A 217 31.78 -2.07 -1.10
C ARG A 217 31.03 -0.82 -0.60
N PHE A 218 31.62 0.37 -0.68
CA PHE A 218 30.91 1.62 -0.42
C PHE A 218 30.10 1.98 -1.65
N GLU A 219 30.75 2.02 -2.81
CA GLU A 219 30.16 2.24 -4.14
C GLU A 219 29.04 1.22 -4.45
N GLU A 220 29.31 -0.08 -4.30
CA GLU A 220 28.33 -1.18 -4.44
C GLU A 220 27.15 -1.09 -3.46
N ARG A 221 27.24 -0.25 -2.42
CA ARG A 221 26.11 0.09 -1.54
C ARG A 221 25.45 1.41 -1.89
N LEU A 222 26.11 2.32 -2.62
CA LEU A 222 25.49 3.55 -3.11
C LEU A 222 24.55 3.29 -4.30
N ASP A 223 24.89 2.33 -5.16
CA ASP A 223 24.05 1.92 -6.31
C ASP A 223 22.79 1.10 -5.94
N ARG A 224 22.70 0.61 -4.70
CA ARG A 224 21.59 -0.27 -4.29
C ARG A 224 20.30 0.47 -4.07
N GLY A 225 19.27 0.08 -4.82
CA GLY A 225 17.89 0.47 -4.60
C GLY A 225 17.31 -0.05 -3.26
N PRO A 226 16.13 0.44 -2.83
CA PRO A 226 15.57 0.17 -1.50
C PRO A 226 15.46 -1.31 -1.12
N ALA A 227 15.00 -2.15 -2.05
CA ALA A 227 14.77 -3.57 -1.85
C ALA A 227 16.08 -4.40 -1.84
N GLU A 228 17.18 -3.88 -2.39
CA GLU A 228 18.40 -4.64 -2.74
C GLU A 228 19.36 -4.89 -1.55
N GLY A 229 18.85 -4.70 -0.32
CA GLY A 229 19.58 -4.88 0.93
C GLY A 229 20.05 -3.57 1.55
N PRO A 230 21.04 -3.61 2.46
CA PRO A 230 21.62 -2.41 3.05
C PRO A 230 22.39 -1.61 1.98
N GLY A 231 21.99 -0.35 1.78
CA GLY A 231 22.54 0.57 0.78
C GLY A 231 21.89 1.96 0.85
N LEU A 232 22.31 2.86 -0.05
CA LEU A 232 21.88 4.26 -0.09
C LEU A 232 20.39 4.39 -0.43
N GLY A 233 19.87 3.65 -1.42
CA GLY A 233 18.46 3.71 -1.79
C GLY A 233 17.55 3.47 -0.58
N ARG A 234 17.86 2.47 0.24
CA ARG A 234 17.15 2.20 1.49
C ARG A 234 17.23 3.35 2.51
N GLN A 235 18.42 3.93 2.69
CA GLN A 235 18.64 5.04 3.63
C GLN A 235 17.96 6.34 3.13
N LEU A 236 17.87 6.52 1.81
CA LEU A 236 17.16 7.60 1.14
C LEU A 236 15.64 7.45 1.36
N THR A 237 15.07 6.27 1.10
CA THR A 237 13.66 5.97 1.40
C THR A 237 13.30 6.22 2.86
N ALA A 238 14.12 5.73 3.79
CA ALA A 238 13.90 5.90 5.23
C ALA A 238 13.93 7.36 5.69
N SER A 239 14.74 8.21 5.05
CA SER A 239 14.78 9.65 5.35
C SER A 239 13.59 10.39 4.73
N LEU A 240 13.23 10.04 3.50
CA LEU A 240 12.22 10.76 2.73
C LEU A 240 10.80 10.48 3.23
N TYR A 241 10.48 9.27 3.69
CA TYR A 241 9.10 8.92 4.06
C TYR A 241 8.54 9.84 5.17
N PRO A 242 9.07 9.85 6.41
CA PRO A 242 8.48 10.66 7.48
C PRO A 242 8.47 12.17 7.14
N MET A 243 9.51 12.65 6.44
CA MET A 243 9.64 14.04 6.00
C MET A 243 8.55 14.44 4.98
N THR A 244 8.30 13.58 3.98
CA THR A 244 7.23 13.77 2.99
C THR A 244 5.84 13.63 3.62
N TRP A 245 5.68 12.72 4.59
CA TRP A 245 4.43 12.57 5.36
C TRP A 245 4.14 13.78 6.23
N ALA A 246 5.09 14.25 7.03
CA ALA A 246 4.93 15.45 7.86
C ALA A 246 4.61 16.70 7.03
N ARG A 247 5.27 16.88 5.87
CA ARG A 247 4.97 17.97 4.93
C ARG A 247 3.62 17.80 4.21
N GLY A 248 3.23 16.58 3.89
CA GLY A 248 1.93 16.27 3.27
C GLY A 248 0.77 16.58 4.22
N TYR A 249 0.92 16.22 5.50
CA TYR A 249 -0.04 16.57 6.55
C TYR A 249 -0.03 18.06 6.90
N ALA A 250 1.14 18.73 6.87
CA ALA A 250 1.18 20.19 6.98
C ALA A 250 0.44 20.87 5.82
N GLN A 251 0.63 20.38 4.58
CA GLN A 251 -0.10 20.87 3.40
C GLN A 251 -1.61 20.62 3.56
N TYR A 252 -2.03 19.41 3.96
CA TYR A 252 -3.42 19.05 4.23
C TYR A 252 -4.06 19.94 5.31
N ALA A 253 -3.34 20.23 6.40
CA ALA A 253 -3.73 21.19 7.43
C ALA A 253 -3.71 22.66 6.97
N GLY A 254 -3.35 22.94 5.71
CA GLY A 254 -3.42 24.25 5.09
C GLY A 254 -2.17 25.12 5.23
N ALA A 255 -1.01 24.56 5.56
CA ALA A 255 0.28 25.27 5.58
C ALA A 255 0.71 25.74 4.16
N PRO A 256 1.61 26.74 4.02
CA PRO A 256 2.09 27.24 2.73
C PRO A 256 3.14 26.32 2.07
N VAL A 257 2.83 25.02 1.97
CA VAL A 257 3.67 24.02 1.28
C VAL A 257 3.30 24.00 -0.20
N GLU A 258 4.14 24.58 -1.07
CA GLU A 258 3.99 24.43 -2.54
C GLU A 258 4.37 23.01 -2.98
N ASN A 259 5.59 22.58 -2.66
CA ASN A 259 6.07 21.23 -2.97
C ASN A 259 6.27 20.45 -1.67
N VAL A 260 5.60 19.31 -1.56
CA VAL A 260 5.73 18.39 -0.43
C VAL A 260 7.12 17.77 -0.47
N LEU A 261 7.52 17.26 -1.64
CA LEU A 261 8.86 16.77 -1.92
C LEU A 261 9.50 17.57 -3.05
N ALA A 262 10.75 17.97 -2.86
CA ALA A 262 11.53 18.75 -3.83
C ALA A 262 13.00 18.34 -3.80
N ASN A 263 13.77 18.66 -4.85
CA ASN A 263 15.18 18.26 -4.98
C ASN A 263 16.07 18.69 -3.81
N ARG A 264 15.71 19.74 -3.06
CA ARG A 264 16.42 20.16 -1.84
C ARG A 264 16.29 19.15 -0.68
N HIS A 265 15.13 18.50 -0.54
CA HIS A 265 14.89 17.46 0.48
C HIS A 265 15.60 16.16 0.11
N VAL A 266 15.65 15.86 -1.20
CA VAL A 266 16.39 14.71 -1.74
C VAL A 266 17.90 14.91 -1.62
N GLU A 267 18.44 16.11 -1.86
CA GLU A 267 19.86 16.42 -1.61
C GLU A 267 20.23 16.16 -0.14
N LEU A 268 19.43 16.69 0.79
CA LEU A 268 19.61 16.46 2.24
C LEU A 268 19.55 14.97 2.59
N SER A 269 18.50 14.27 2.14
CA SER A 269 18.26 12.86 2.43
C SER A 269 19.31 11.93 1.82
N THR A 270 19.82 12.29 0.64
CA THR A 270 20.95 11.60 0.01
C THR A 270 22.20 11.76 0.85
N ASN A 271 22.56 12.98 1.25
CA ASN A 271 23.74 13.22 2.06
C ASN A 271 23.66 12.57 3.45
N ALA A 272 22.47 12.56 4.07
CA ALA A 272 22.21 11.77 5.27
C ALA A 272 22.44 10.27 5.03
N GLY A 273 21.92 9.73 3.93
CA GLY A 273 22.14 8.33 3.54
C GLY A 273 23.59 7.99 3.19
N LEU A 274 24.35 8.92 2.61
CA LEU A 274 25.80 8.80 2.37
C LEU A 274 26.55 8.68 3.70
N VAL A 275 26.27 9.57 4.67
CA VAL A 275 26.86 9.52 6.02
C VAL A 275 26.55 8.18 6.72
N ARG A 276 25.30 7.72 6.73
CA ARG A 276 24.93 6.43 7.35
C ARG A 276 25.54 5.23 6.61
N THR A 277 25.70 5.30 5.30
CA THR A 277 26.37 4.25 4.51
C THR A 277 27.89 4.23 4.74
N GLN A 278 28.54 5.39 4.89
CA GLN A 278 29.95 5.48 5.29
C GLN A 278 30.17 4.83 6.67
N ARG A 279 29.36 5.19 7.69
CA ARG A 279 29.38 4.54 9.01
C ARG A 279 29.27 3.02 8.88
N ALA A 280 28.29 2.54 8.12
CA ALA A 280 28.03 1.12 7.91
C ALA A 280 29.12 0.35 7.12
N VAL A 281 30.05 1.04 6.43
CA VAL A 281 31.11 0.42 5.62
C VAL A 281 32.51 0.58 6.23
N PHE A 282 32.83 1.74 6.79
CA PHE A 282 34.15 2.11 7.29
C PHE A 282 34.25 2.13 8.82
N GLY A 283 33.12 2.15 9.53
CA GLY A 283 33.05 2.30 10.99
C GLY A 283 32.94 3.76 11.47
N THR A 284 33.06 4.72 10.57
CA THR A 284 32.83 6.16 10.80
C THR A 284 32.47 6.85 9.48
N SER A 285 32.01 8.10 9.56
CA SER A 285 31.75 8.97 8.42
C SER A 285 32.67 10.18 8.38
N ASP A 286 32.69 10.84 7.23
CA ASP A 286 33.36 12.08 6.93
C ASP A 286 32.85 13.22 7.87
N PRO A 287 33.73 13.96 8.57
CA PRO A 287 33.33 15.06 9.46
C PRO A 287 32.71 16.26 8.71
N ASP A 288 33.17 16.54 7.50
CA ASP A 288 32.73 17.68 6.69
C ASP A 288 31.37 17.35 6.05
N ALA A 289 31.16 16.09 5.67
CA ALA A 289 29.83 15.58 5.29
C ALA A 289 28.81 15.69 6.43
N ARG A 290 29.18 15.30 7.66
CA ARG A 290 28.32 15.45 8.86
C ARG A 290 28.00 16.91 9.17
N GLY A 291 28.99 17.81 9.07
CA GLY A 291 28.79 19.25 9.21
C GLY A 291 27.80 19.80 8.19
N GLY A 292 27.99 19.43 6.92
CA GLY A 292 27.09 19.79 5.82
C GLY A 292 25.65 19.31 6.03
N VAL A 293 25.44 18.04 6.41
CA VAL A 293 24.10 17.51 6.72
C VAL A 293 23.46 18.26 7.87
N ALA A 294 24.13 18.42 9.02
CA ALA A 294 23.57 19.13 10.15
C ALA A 294 23.18 20.59 9.82
N ARG A 295 23.99 21.26 9.01
CA ARG A 295 23.73 22.63 8.55
C ARG A 295 22.59 22.69 7.52
N ALA A 296 22.49 21.72 6.63
CA ALA A 296 21.41 21.59 5.67
C ALA A 296 20.07 21.24 6.35
N THR A 297 20.06 20.37 7.38
CA THR A 297 18.88 20.09 8.22
C THR A 297 18.40 21.37 8.90
N ALA A 298 19.27 22.05 9.66
CA ALA A 298 18.91 23.27 10.38
C ALA A 298 18.42 24.41 9.45
N ARG A 299 18.98 24.53 8.24
CA ARG A 299 18.54 25.53 7.25
C ARG A 299 17.26 25.11 6.53
N THR A 300 17.04 23.81 6.29
CA THR A 300 15.79 23.30 5.72
C THR A 300 14.64 23.55 6.72
N GLY A 301 14.76 23.10 7.97
CA GLY A 301 13.71 23.31 8.99
C GLY A 301 13.30 24.78 9.16
N ALA A 302 14.26 25.71 9.13
CA ALA A 302 14.00 27.14 9.27
C ALA A 302 13.45 27.83 7.99
N THR A 303 13.77 27.34 6.79
CA THR A 303 13.38 28.00 5.51
C THR A 303 12.13 27.36 4.89
N ASP A 304 11.94 26.06 5.09
CA ASP A 304 10.98 25.23 4.33
C ASP A 304 9.53 25.30 4.88
N LEU A 305 9.33 26.10 5.94
CA LEU A 305 8.06 26.63 6.43
C LEU A 305 7.73 28.04 5.88
N LEU A 306 8.73 28.76 5.37
CA LEU A 306 8.69 30.23 5.16
C LEU A 306 9.03 30.63 3.72
N ALA A 307 8.02 30.49 2.85
CA ALA A 307 7.96 30.97 1.45
C ALA A 307 8.87 30.24 0.42
N PRO A 308 8.44 30.15 -0.87
CA PRO A 308 9.19 29.50 -1.96
C PRO A 308 10.34 30.38 -2.48
N THR A 309 11.17 30.94 -1.60
CA THR A 309 12.28 31.81 -2.02
C THR A 309 13.40 31.01 -2.69
N GLY A 310 13.74 31.39 -3.92
CA GLY A 310 14.86 30.80 -4.66
C GLY A 310 16.19 31.03 -3.93
N LEU A 311 16.73 29.99 -3.31
CA LEU A 311 18.04 30.03 -2.65
C LEU A 311 19.12 30.45 -3.66
N LYS A 312 19.81 31.56 -3.40
CA LYS A 312 20.94 32.03 -4.23
C LYS A 312 22.05 30.97 -4.21
N GLU A 313 22.19 30.19 -5.29
CA GLU A 313 22.90 28.90 -5.32
C GLU A 313 24.30 28.90 -4.67
N GLY A 314 25.17 29.86 -5.00
CA GLY A 314 26.50 29.93 -4.40
C GLY A 314 26.50 30.11 -2.87
N SER A 315 25.49 30.80 -2.32
CA SER A 315 25.29 30.96 -0.87
C SER A 315 24.66 29.73 -0.18
N TRP A 316 24.28 28.71 -0.96
CA TRP A 316 23.97 27.38 -0.46
C TRP A 316 25.25 26.54 -0.42
N THR A 317 25.99 26.43 -1.54
CA THR A 317 27.29 25.73 -1.62
C THR A 317 28.23 26.14 -0.48
N ASP A 318 28.51 27.44 -0.34
CA ASP A 318 29.41 27.95 0.70
C ASP A 318 28.93 27.64 2.13
N ALA A 319 27.60 27.60 2.34
CA ALA A 319 27.01 27.40 3.66
C ALA A 319 27.02 25.93 4.12
N VAL A 320 26.97 24.97 3.20
CA VAL A 320 27.06 23.53 3.54
C VAL A 320 28.51 23.03 3.53
N LEU A 321 29.36 23.52 2.62
CA LEU A 321 30.76 23.10 2.55
C LEU A 321 31.64 23.73 3.64
N GLY A 322 31.25 24.89 4.19
CA GLY A 322 31.95 25.55 5.29
C GLY A 322 31.44 25.18 6.69
N ALA A 323 30.58 24.17 6.82
CA ALA A 323 29.88 23.84 8.06
C ALA A 323 30.75 22.97 9.00
N PRO A 324 31.04 23.41 10.24
CA PRO A 324 31.75 22.57 11.20
C PRO A 324 30.86 21.40 11.66
N THR A 325 31.46 20.24 11.91
CA THR A 325 30.77 19.12 12.57
C THR A 325 30.24 19.57 13.94
N PRO A 326 28.96 19.33 14.30
CA PRO A 326 28.49 19.56 15.66
C PRO A 326 29.23 18.66 16.65
N THR A 327 29.97 19.24 17.58
CA THR A 327 30.57 18.51 18.70
C THR A 327 29.62 18.53 19.89
N GLY A 328 29.17 17.37 20.37
CA GLY A 328 28.22 17.20 21.47
C GLY A 328 28.71 17.60 22.88
N THR A 329 29.54 18.64 22.98
CA THR A 329 30.06 19.20 24.24
C THR A 329 29.72 20.68 24.29
N GLY A 330 28.72 21.06 25.10
CA GLY A 330 28.13 22.39 25.09
C GLY A 330 29.10 23.53 25.40
N GLY A 331 29.34 24.39 24.41
CA GLY A 331 29.90 25.73 24.60
C GLY A 331 28.78 26.75 24.69
N ALA A 332 28.52 27.31 25.88
CA ALA A 332 27.35 28.17 26.12
C ALA A 332 27.44 29.51 25.36
N ALA A 333 26.63 29.65 24.31
CA ALA A 333 26.25 30.94 23.75
C ALA A 333 24.99 31.45 24.48
N THR A 334 25.13 32.54 25.24
CA THR A 334 24.06 33.07 26.10
C THR A 334 22.98 33.79 25.29
N GLY A 335 21.71 33.34 25.37
CA GLY A 335 20.61 33.98 24.61
C GLY A 335 19.19 33.53 24.95
N SER A 336 18.67 33.96 26.12
CA SER A 336 17.24 34.00 26.53
C SER A 336 16.40 32.71 26.60
N ASP A 337 15.65 32.58 27.71
CA ASP A 337 14.71 31.48 27.99
C ASP A 337 13.35 31.60 27.25
N ALA A 338 12.77 30.47 26.86
CA ALA A 338 11.32 30.27 26.79
C ALA A 338 10.96 28.76 26.71
N GLY A 339 10.10 28.28 27.63
CA GLY A 339 9.37 26.99 27.52
C GLY A 339 10.21 25.71 27.46
N GLY A 340 10.21 24.92 28.55
CA GLY A 340 10.90 23.63 28.58
C GLY A 340 9.98 22.43 28.36
N ASP A 341 10.56 21.34 27.84
CA ASP A 341 10.11 19.98 28.10
C ASP A 341 11.34 19.07 28.36
N SER A 342 11.11 17.78 28.68
CA SER A 342 12.06 16.94 29.43
C SER A 342 13.44 16.64 28.81
N ASP A 343 14.44 16.41 29.68
CA ASP A 343 15.84 16.12 29.36
C ASP A 343 16.06 14.98 28.35
N GLY A 344 16.74 15.32 27.24
CA GLY A 344 17.49 14.38 26.40
C GLY A 344 18.76 15.06 25.90
N GLU A 345 19.93 14.41 26.07
CA GLU A 345 21.17 14.93 25.47
C GLU A 345 21.06 14.84 23.95
N ALA A 346 21.10 15.98 23.25
CA ALA A 346 21.01 16.03 21.80
C ALA A 346 22.25 15.36 21.15
N THR A 347 22.10 14.09 20.81
CA THR A 347 23.12 13.25 20.16
C THR A 347 23.49 13.78 18.77
N GLU A 348 24.68 13.43 18.25
CA GLU A 348 25.06 13.77 16.86
C GLU A 348 24.01 13.33 15.82
N ASP A 349 23.25 12.29 16.16
CA ASP A 349 22.23 11.68 15.30
C ASP A 349 20.89 12.43 15.27
N ALA A 350 20.67 13.41 16.16
CA ALA A 350 19.43 14.20 16.18
C ALA A 350 19.23 15.07 14.91
N ALA A 351 20.27 15.27 14.09
CA ALA A 351 20.17 15.90 12.78
C ALA A 351 19.71 14.94 11.66
N PHE A 352 19.47 13.66 11.97
CA PHE A 352 19.19 12.57 11.04
C PHE A 352 17.86 11.84 11.32
N ASP A 353 17.22 12.14 12.46
CA ASP A 353 15.89 11.67 12.86
C ASP A 353 14.87 12.82 12.78
N PRO A 354 13.65 12.60 12.26
CA PRO A 354 12.63 13.64 12.12
C PRO A 354 11.84 13.85 13.43
N GLU A 355 11.64 15.10 13.84
CA GLU A 355 10.96 15.47 15.11
C GLU A 355 9.48 15.04 15.19
N THR A 356 8.83 14.73 14.06
CA THR A 356 7.47 14.19 14.03
C THR A 356 7.30 13.18 12.89
N ASP A 357 7.03 11.93 13.24
CA ASP A 357 6.50 10.93 12.32
C ASP A 357 4.97 10.99 12.29
N ARG A 358 4.38 10.93 11.10
CA ARG A 358 2.95 11.07 10.79
C ARG A 358 2.37 9.87 10.05
N THR A 359 3.18 8.82 9.85
CA THR A 359 2.78 7.57 9.17
C THR A 359 1.65 6.85 9.92
N ASN A 360 1.64 6.94 11.25
CA ASN A 360 0.60 6.39 12.14
C ASN A 360 -0.70 7.22 12.20
N GLU A 361 -0.95 8.17 11.28
CA GLU A 361 -2.18 8.99 11.32
C GLU A 361 -3.38 8.25 10.69
N GLU A 362 -4.53 8.34 11.37
CA GLU A 362 -5.76 7.63 11.03
C GLU A 362 -6.89 8.63 10.71
N THR A 363 -8.00 8.15 10.14
CA THR A 363 -9.19 8.98 9.94
C THR A 363 -10.48 8.20 10.13
N SER A 364 -11.50 8.84 10.72
CA SER A 364 -12.86 8.30 10.80
C SER A 364 -13.49 8.22 9.41
N VAL A 365 -14.05 7.04 9.12
CA VAL A 365 -14.78 6.71 7.91
C VAL A 365 -16.25 6.49 8.26
N PRO A 366 -17.14 7.48 8.02
CA PRO A 366 -18.55 7.34 8.35
C PRO A 366 -19.29 6.48 7.32
N ILE A 367 -20.16 5.59 7.80
CA ILE A 367 -21.03 4.73 6.97
C ILE A 367 -22.07 5.50 6.15
N GLY A 368 -22.20 6.82 6.37
CA GLY A 368 -23.37 7.62 6.02
C GLY A 368 -23.82 7.54 4.55
N HIS A 369 -22.93 7.22 3.60
CA HIS A 369 -23.38 6.98 2.22
C HIS A 369 -24.20 5.70 2.08
N ALA A 370 -23.70 4.57 2.59
CA ALA A 370 -24.38 3.29 2.50
C ALA A 370 -25.72 3.34 3.27
N ALA A 371 -25.74 4.04 4.40
CA ALA A 371 -26.97 4.36 5.14
C ALA A 371 -28.00 5.13 4.28
N ASP A 372 -27.57 6.18 3.55
CA ASP A 372 -28.44 6.93 2.63
C ASP A 372 -28.95 6.06 1.47
N VAL A 373 -28.12 5.15 0.92
CA VAL A 373 -28.50 4.27 -0.20
C VAL A 373 -29.45 3.16 0.24
N GLY A 374 -29.16 2.48 1.36
CA GLY A 374 -30.04 1.47 1.93
C GLY A 374 -31.42 2.04 2.26
N ALA A 375 -31.46 3.25 2.84
CA ALA A 375 -32.72 3.94 3.14
C ALA A 375 -33.47 4.32 1.86
N ALA A 376 -32.77 4.93 0.90
CA ALA A 376 -33.35 5.29 -0.39
C ALA A 376 -33.99 4.07 -1.06
N ARG A 377 -33.30 2.92 -1.09
CA ARG A 377 -33.75 1.66 -1.68
C ARG A 377 -34.96 1.06 -0.96
N VAL A 378 -34.88 0.84 0.35
CA VAL A 378 -36.01 0.26 1.11
C VAL A 378 -37.25 1.13 1.07
N HIS A 379 -37.10 2.45 0.96
CA HIS A 379 -38.24 3.33 0.71
C HIS A 379 -38.79 3.27 -0.74
N GLU A 380 -38.07 2.71 -1.72
CA GLU A 380 -38.61 2.46 -3.08
C GLU A 380 -39.40 1.15 -3.08
N ASP A 381 -38.87 0.11 -2.44
CA ASP A 381 -39.40 -1.25 -2.38
C ASP A 381 -40.45 -1.44 -1.24
N LEU A 382 -40.82 -0.36 -0.53
CA LEU A 382 -41.51 -0.42 0.76
C LEU A 382 -42.90 -1.08 0.72
N ASP A 383 -43.71 -0.77 -0.29
CA ASP A 383 -45.03 -1.41 -0.47
C ASP A 383 -44.91 -2.90 -0.83
N GLU A 384 -43.79 -3.34 -1.43
CA GLU A 384 -43.53 -4.76 -1.68
C GLU A 384 -43.10 -5.47 -0.39
N VAL A 385 -42.23 -4.87 0.43
CA VAL A 385 -41.85 -5.40 1.75
C VAL A 385 -43.07 -5.51 2.68
N ILE A 386 -43.92 -4.48 2.74
CA ILE A 386 -45.16 -4.52 3.52
C ILE A 386 -46.13 -5.55 2.93
N GLY A 387 -46.31 -5.58 1.60
CA GLY A 387 -47.15 -6.57 0.92
C GLY A 387 -46.72 -8.01 1.21
N GLY A 388 -45.41 -8.27 1.27
CA GLY A 388 -44.83 -9.56 1.66
C GLY A 388 -45.28 -10.02 3.04
N SER A 389 -45.29 -9.14 4.04
CA SER A 389 -45.80 -9.45 5.39
C SER A 389 -47.31 -9.67 5.45
N TYR A 390 -48.07 -9.11 4.51
CA TYR A 390 -49.53 -9.20 4.44
C TYR A 390 -50.05 -10.39 3.61
N ARG A 391 -49.16 -11.26 3.12
CA ARG A 391 -49.47 -12.41 2.26
C ARG A 391 -50.11 -13.58 3.02
N VAL A 392 -51.21 -14.09 2.49
CA VAL A 392 -51.98 -15.24 3.01
C VAL A 392 -52.21 -16.24 1.88
N GLU A 393 -51.89 -17.49 2.13
CA GLU A 393 -52.28 -18.61 1.27
C GLU A 393 -53.58 -19.21 1.79
N ALA A 394 -54.49 -19.58 0.90
CA ALA A 394 -55.75 -20.22 1.24
C ALA A 394 -56.04 -21.38 0.30
N GLU A 395 -56.66 -22.42 0.86
CA GLU A 395 -56.94 -23.69 0.20
C GLU A 395 -58.39 -24.09 0.53
N VAL A 396 -59.13 -24.54 -0.48
CA VAL A 396 -60.43 -25.18 -0.31
C VAL A 396 -60.28 -26.68 -0.60
N GLU A 397 -60.64 -27.50 0.37
CA GLU A 397 -60.77 -28.94 0.22
C GLU A 397 -62.24 -29.35 0.26
N THR A 398 -62.58 -30.38 -0.50
CA THR A 398 -63.85 -31.09 -0.37
C THR A 398 -63.61 -32.52 0.06
N ALA A 399 -64.47 -33.06 0.92
CA ALA A 399 -64.37 -34.42 1.44
C ALA A 399 -65.72 -35.12 1.35
N THR A 400 -65.80 -36.15 0.50
CA THR A 400 -67.05 -36.83 0.14
C THR A 400 -67.24 -38.11 0.93
N THR A 401 -68.35 -38.21 1.67
CA THR A 401 -68.75 -39.42 2.39
C THR A 401 -70.13 -39.88 1.91
N GLN A 402 -70.25 -41.11 1.39
CA GLN A 402 -71.56 -41.69 1.13
C GLN A 402 -72.27 -41.98 2.46
N VAL A 403 -73.43 -41.35 2.68
CA VAL A 403 -74.26 -41.50 3.90
C VAL A 403 -75.46 -42.40 3.69
N ALA A 404 -75.85 -42.67 2.44
CA ALA A 404 -76.73 -43.78 2.07
C ALA A 404 -76.36 -44.33 0.69
N ASP A 405 -76.30 -45.66 0.58
CA ASP A 405 -76.33 -46.39 -0.68
C ASP A 405 -77.79 -46.76 -0.97
N GLY A 406 -78.31 -46.38 -2.14
CA GLY A 406 -79.65 -46.75 -2.60
C GLY A 406 -79.77 -48.26 -2.93
N GLY A 407 -78.65 -48.97 -3.01
CA GLY A 407 -78.60 -50.41 -3.24
C GLY A 407 -78.43 -50.80 -4.71
N ARG A 408 -78.31 -52.11 -4.96
CA ARG A 408 -78.00 -52.63 -6.30
C ARG A 408 -79.25 -52.71 -7.18
N LEU A 409 -79.31 -51.79 -8.16
CA LEU A 409 -80.23 -51.83 -9.28
C LEU A 409 -80.29 -53.21 -9.96
N THR A 410 -81.48 -53.80 -9.91
CA THR A 410 -81.81 -55.12 -10.46
C THR A 410 -83.19 -55.06 -11.15
N PRO A 411 -83.30 -54.49 -12.37
CA PRO A 411 -84.55 -54.41 -13.11
C PRO A 411 -85.27 -55.76 -13.19
N PRO A 412 -86.56 -55.83 -12.80
CA PRO A 412 -87.31 -57.08 -12.74
C PRO A 412 -87.52 -57.68 -14.13
N ALA A 413 -87.77 -58.99 -14.19
CA ALA A 413 -88.25 -59.63 -15.41
C ALA A 413 -89.72 -59.25 -15.68
N PRO A 414 -90.21 -59.30 -16.93
CA PRO A 414 -91.60 -58.95 -17.24
C PRO A 414 -92.62 -59.84 -16.52
N ASP A 415 -93.64 -59.21 -15.92
CA ASP A 415 -94.65 -59.86 -15.07
C ASP A 415 -95.37 -61.04 -15.73
N GLY A 416 -95.66 -62.07 -14.93
CA GLY A 416 -96.42 -63.24 -15.34
C GLY A 416 -95.68 -64.28 -16.19
N SER A 417 -94.38 -64.11 -16.42
CA SER A 417 -93.57 -65.04 -17.22
C SER A 417 -93.00 -66.22 -16.43
N ALA A 418 -92.76 -67.34 -17.12
CA ALA A 418 -92.08 -68.51 -16.54
C ALA A 418 -90.54 -68.32 -16.55
N ALA A 419 -89.84 -68.94 -15.59
CA ALA A 419 -88.39 -68.84 -15.49
C ALA A 419 -87.68 -69.34 -16.77
N GLY A 420 -86.99 -68.42 -17.47
CA GLY A 420 -86.29 -68.69 -18.74
C GLY A 420 -87.04 -68.27 -20.02
N GLU A 421 -88.22 -67.66 -19.92
CA GLU A 421 -89.04 -67.27 -21.08
C GLU A 421 -88.65 -65.91 -21.71
N TRP A 422 -88.02 -65.02 -20.94
CA TRP A 422 -87.47 -63.74 -21.41
C TRP A 422 -85.97 -63.68 -21.12
N GLU A 423 -85.18 -63.29 -22.11
CA GLU A 423 -83.73 -63.06 -21.97
C GLU A 423 -83.44 -61.56 -21.96
N ARG A 424 -82.55 -61.09 -21.08
CA ARG A 424 -82.15 -59.68 -21.03
C ARG A 424 -81.10 -59.41 -22.11
N VAL A 425 -81.55 -58.87 -23.23
CA VAL A 425 -80.72 -58.61 -24.42
C VAL A 425 -79.89 -57.32 -24.33
N ASP A 426 -80.29 -56.37 -23.47
CA ASP A 426 -79.53 -55.15 -23.20
C ASP A 426 -79.84 -54.60 -21.78
N VAL A 427 -78.94 -53.78 -21.23
CA VAL A 427 -79.19 -53.01 -20.00
C VAL A 427 -78.45 -51.66 -20.03
N SER A 428 -79.20 -50.59 -20.26
CA SER A 428 -78.69 -49.24 -20.10
C SER A 428 -78.70 -48.83 -18.61
N ARG A 429 -77.70 -48.05 -18.21
CA ARG A 429 -77.65 -47.38 -16.91
C ARG A 429 -77.41 -45.89 -17.12
N SER A 430 -78.05 -45.08 -16.31
CA SER A 430 -77.89 -43.63 -16.30
C SER A 430 -77.87 -43.15 -14.85
N GLU A 431 -76.97 -42.23 -14.55
CA GLU A 431 -76.89 -41.59 -13.23
C GLU A 431 -77.18 -40.10 -13.38
N ARG A 432 -78.02 -39.58 -12.49
CA ARG A 432 -78.52 -38.20 -12.52
C ARG A 432 -78.44 -37.60 -11.12
N LEU A 433 -77.68 -36.53 -10.99
CA LEU A 433 -77.69 -35.72 -9.77
C LEU A 433 -79.02 -34.96 -9.70
N THR A 434 -79.89 -35.35 -8.78
CA THR A 434 -81.27 -34.83 -8.67
C THR A 434 -81.39 -33.60 -7.78
N GLY A 435 -80.51 -33.44 -6.80
CA GLY A 435 -80.51 -32.27 -5.93
C GLY A 435 -79.23 -32.10 -5.12
N VAL A 436 -79.04 -30.88 -4.64
CA VAL A 436 -78.10 -30.50 -3.59
C VAL A 436 -78.90 -29.80 -2.50
N SER A 437 -78.63 -30.12 -1.24
CA SER A 437 -79.33 -29.57 -0.07
C SER A 437 -78.36 -28.95 0.92
N GLY A 438 -78.75 -27.79 1.46
CA GLY A 438 -77.93 -26.92 2.30
C GLY A 438 -77.79 -25.53 1.67
N SER A 439 -77.83 -24.47 2.49
CA SER A 439 -77.80 -23.07 2.04
C SER A 439 -76.59 -22.29 2.53
N ASP A 440 -75.90 -22.79 3.56
CA ASP A 440 -74.82 -22.08 4.22
C ASP A 440 -73.54 -22.02 3.37
N VAL A 441 -72.69 -21.07 3.67
CA VAL A 441 -71.36 -20.88 3.05
C VAL A 441 -70.31 -20.82 4.16
N PRO A 442 -69.04 -21.21 3.90
CA PRO A 442 -67.97 -21.13 4.89
C PRO A 442 -67.89 -19.74 5.51
N LYS A 443 -67.88 -19.67 6.85
CA LYS A 443 -67.81 -18.42 7.60
C LYS A 443 -66.94 -18.61 8.84
N GLY A 444 -66.24 -17.55 9.19
CA GLY A 444 -65.28 -17.54 10.29
C GLY A 444 -64.12 -16.59 9.99
N VAL A 445 -63.45 -16.17 11.05
CA VAL A 445 -62.17 -15.46 11.04
C VAL A 445 -61.37 -16.07 12.20
N PRO A 446 -60.12 -16.55 11.99
CA PRO A 446 -59.29 -17.05 13.08
C PRO A 446 -58.98 -15.98 14.14
N ALA A 447 -58.56 -16.41 15.33
CA ALA A 447 -58.11 -15.52 16.38
C ALA A 447 -57.03 -16.21 17.24
N GLY A 448 -56.14 -15.40 17.82
CA GLY A 448 -54.94 -15.86 18.52
C GLY A 448 -53.68 -15.67 17.68
N THR A 449 -52.54 -16.05 18.26
CA THR A 449 -51.23 -15.96 17.59
C THR A 449 -50.99 -17.19 16.71
N VAL A 450 -50.51 -16.97 15.49
CA VAL A 450 -50.34 -18.01 14.44
C VAL A 450 -48.88 -18.04 13.99
N HIS A 451 -48.29 -19.23 13.81
CA HIS A 451 -46.97 -19.37 13.19
C HIS A 451 -47.04 -19.22 11.66
N PRO A 452 -45.98 -18.70 11.00
CA PRO A 452 -45.88 -18.73 9.54
C PRO A 452 -46.08 -20.16 8.99
N GLY A 453 -46.96 -20.30 8.00
CA GLY A 453 -47.35 -21.59 7.40
C GLY A 453 -48.37 -22.43 8.18
N GLU A 454 -48.73 -22.06 9.42
CA GLU A 454 -49.69 -22.79 10.26
C GLU A 454 -51.11 -22.73 9.67
N PRO A 455 -51.80 -23.88 9.52
CA PRO A 455 -53.14 -23.93 8.93
C PRO A 455 -54.22 -23.52 9.95
N VAL A 456 -54.97 -22.47 9.63
CA VAL A 456 -56.09 -21.94 10.43
C VAL A 456 -57.42 -22.04 9.66
N PRO A 457 -58.54 -22.36 10.33
CA PRO A 457 -59.82 -22.58 9.64
C PRO A 457 -60.47 -21.26 9.22
N PHE A 458 -60.70 -21.10 7.92
CA PHE A 458 -61.53 -20.04 7.33
C PHE A 458 -63.03 -20.45 7.22
N GLY A 459 -63.37 -21.61 7.80
CA GLY A 459 -64.73 -22.14 7.97
C GLY A 459 -64.99 -23.40 7.15
N ASP A 460 -65.94 -24.22 7.59
CA ASP A 460 -66.46 -25.35 6.81
C ASP A 460 -68.00 -25.31 6.71
N VAL A 461 -68.52 -25.98 5.69
CA VAL A 461 -69.95 -26.30 5.54
C VAL A 461 -70.12 -27.72 5.02
N SER A 462 -71.35 -28.23 5.09
CA SER A 462 -71.72 -29.48 4.44
C SER A 462 -72.81 -29.26 3.38
N ARG A 463 -72.85 -30.15 2.40
CA ARG A 463 -73.95 -30.34 1.44
C ARG A 463 -74.36 -31.80 1.42
N GLU A 464 -75.66 -32.05 1.32
CA GLU A 464 -76.19 -33.37 0.97
C GLU A 464 -76.53 -33.40 -0.52
N VAL A 465 -75.94 -34.33 -1.25
CA VAL A 465 -76.08 -34.48 -2.70
C VAL A 465 -76.78 -35.80 -2.99
N ALA A 466 -77.86 -35.74 -3.75
CA ALA A 466 -78.62 -36.91 -4.17
C ALA A 466 -78.26 -37.32 -5.60
N VAL A 467 -77.88 -38.58 -5.80
CA VAL A 467 -77.62 -39.18 -7.11
C VAL A 467 -78.63 -40.31 -7.33
N GLU A 468 -79.55 -40.06 -8.25
CA GLU A 468 -80.50 -41.04 -8.76
C GLU A 468 -79.80 -41.89 -9.82
N ARG A 469 -79.70 -43.20 -9.55
CA ARG A 469 -79.21 -44.19 -10.49
C ARG A 469 -80.42 -44.93 -11.05
N THR A 470 -80.54 -44.99 -12.37
CA THR A 470 -81.61 -45.71 -13.07
C THR A 470 -81.01 -46.79 -13.96
N ALA A 471 -81.59 -47.99 -13.94
CA ALA A 471 -81.25 -49.05 -14.87
C ALA A 471 -82.48 -49.45 -15.68
N THR A 472 -82.37 -49.43 -17.01
CA THR A 472 -83.42 -49.95 -17.90
C THR A 472 -82.93 -51.22 -18.57
N ALA A 473 -83.53 -52.35 -18.23
CA ALA A 473 -83.27 -53.61 -18.92
C ALA A 473 -84.20 -53.76 -20.12
N THR A 474 -83.64 -54.09 -21.29
CA THR A 474 -84.42 -54.52 -22.46
C THR A 474 -84.46 -56.04 -22.48
N TRP A 475 -85.67 -56.59 -22.50
CA TRP A 475 -85.93 -58.02 -22.54
C TRP A 475 -86.40 -58.43 -23.93
N GLY A 476 -85.82 -59.49 -24.47
CA GLY A 476 -86.27 -60.16 -25.68
C GLY A 476 -86.97 -61.48 -25.34
N ARG A 477 -88.09 -61.74 -26.00
CA ARG A 477 -88.74 -63.07 -26.04
C ARG A 477 -88.97 -63.44 -27.49
N GLU A 478 -88.40 -64.57 -27.89
CA GLU A 478 -88.55 -65.11 -29.23
C GLU A 478 -89.64 -66.19 -29.22
N VAL A 479 -90.77 -65.90 -29.86
CA VAL A 479 -91.86 -66.85 -30.04
C VAL A 479 -91.65 -67.58 -31.36
N VAL A 480 -91.42 -68.88 -31.25
CA VAL A 480 -91.12 -69.78 -32.37
C VAL A 480 -92.36 -70.59 -32.69
N GLU A 481 -93.10 -70.21 -33.74
CA GLU A 481 -94.24 -70.97 -34.20
C GLU A 481 -93.76 -72.23 -34.95
N ARG A 482 -94.27 -73.41 -34.56
CA ARG A 482 -93.90 -74.69 -35.15
C ARG A 482 -95.11 -75.33 -35.82
N GLY A 483 -94.94 -75.71 -37.08
CA GLY A 483 -95.94 -76.45 -37.83
C GLY A 483 -96.13 -77.89 -37.31
N PRO A 484 -97.12 -78.64 -37.82
CA PRO A 484 -97.51 -79.95 -37.29
C PRO A 484 -96.42 -81.04 -37.31
N ASN A 485 -95.32 -80.82 -38.05
CA ASN A 485 -94.15 -81.71 -38.11
C ASN A 485 -92.98 -81.25 -37.20
N GLY A 486 -93.17 -80.22 -36.37
CA GLY A 486 -92.14 -79.64 -35.48
C GLY A 486 -91.18 -78.65 -36.15
N THR A 487 -91.25 -78.45 -37.46
CA THR A 487 -90.49 -77.44 -38.21
C THR A 487 -90.96 -76.03 -37.86
N VAL A 488 -90.01 -75.11 -37.64
CA VAL A 488 -90.28 -73.67 -37.42
C VAL A 488 -90.90 -73.06 -38.68
N VAL A 489 -91.94 -72.24 -38.49
CA VAL A 489 -92.70 -71.56 -39.56
C VAL A 489 -92.52 -70.05 -39.48
N ASP A 490 -92.63 -69.46 -38.29
CA ASP A 490 -92.31 -68.06 -38.01
C ASP A 490 -91.52 -67.90 -36.70
N ARG A 491 -90.84 -66.75 -36.54
CA ARG A 491 -89.94 -66.43 -35.45
C ARG A 491 -90.08 -64.96 -35.05
N THR A 492 -91.18 -64.63 -34.38
CA THR A 492 -91.46 -63.26 -33.92
C THR A 492 -90.71 -62.94 -32.63
N VAL A 493 -89.86 -61.91 -32.65
CA VAL A 493 -89.13 -61.40 -31.47
C VAL A 493 -89.89 -60.24 -30.85
N HIS A 494 -90.52 -60.46 -29.71
CA HIS A 494 -91.06 -59.40 -28.88
C HIS A 494 -89.94 -58.75 -28.05
N ARG A 495 -90.03 -57.43 -27.88
CA ARG A 495 -89.18 -56.67 -26.95
C ARG A 495 -90.05 -55.89 -25.97
N THR A 496 -89.57 -55.79 -24.73
CA THR A 496 -90.15 -54.93 -23.69
C THR A 496 -89.03 -54.37 -22.80
N THR A 497 -89.33 -53.35 -22.00
CA THR A 497 -88.36 -52.68 -21.13
C THR A 497 -88.88 -52.56 -19.71
N THR A 498 -88.02 -52.79 -18.73
CA THR A 498 -88.30 -52.66 -17.30
C THR A 498 -87.28 -51.74 -16.64
N GLY A 499 -87.75 -50.79 -15.83
CA GLY A 499 -86.90 -49.91 -15.03
C GLY A 499 -86.66 -50.45 -13.61
N ASP A 500 -85.59 -49.96 -12.99
CA ASP A 500 -85.36 -49.95 -11.54
C ASP A 500 -84.56 -48.69 -11.19
N GLU A 501 -84.76 -48.16 -9.98
CA GLU A 501 -84.24 -46.85 -9.55
C GLU A 501 -83.78 -46.85 -8.08
N ALA A 502 -82.66 -46.19 -7.82
CA ALA A 502 -82.02 -46.14 -6.50
C ALA A 502 -81.39 -44.77 -6.28
N THR A 503 -81.61 -44.15 -5.12
CA THR A 503 -81.01 -42.86 -4.76
C THR A 503 -79.88 -43.03 -3.76
N ASP A 504 -78.67 -42.71 -4.19
CA ASP A 504 -77.52 -42.56 -3.30
C ASP A 504 -77.50 -41.16 -2.70
N ARG A 505 -77.02 -41.05 -1.45
CA ARG A 505 -76.87 -39.77 -0.77
C ARG A 505 -75.45 -39.61 -0.26
N TYR A 506 -74.82 -38.52 -0.66
CA TYR A 506 -73.46 -38.16 -0.30
C TYR A 506 -73.47 -36.91 0.56
N ARG A 507 -72.73 -36.91 1.66
CA ARG A 507 -72.39 -35.70 2.40
C ARG A 507 -71.02 -35.24 1.92
N VAL A 508 -70.97 -34.08 1.27
CA VAL A 508 -69.72 -33.40 0.95
C VAL A 508 -69.48 -32.35 2.02
N ARG A 509 -68.38 -32.44 2.77
CA ARG A 509 -67.85 -31.28 3.50
C ARG A 509 -67.07 -30.41 2.52
N VAL A 510 -67.23 -29.11 2.62
CA VAL A 510 -66.39 -28.10 1.94
C VAL A 510 -65.71 -27.30 3.04
N SER A 511 -64.39 -27.39 3.12
CA SER A 511 -63.56 -26.76 4.15
C SER A 511 -62.61 -25.76 3.51
N VAL A 512 -62.47 -24.58 4.13
CA VAL A 512 -61.48 -23.58 3.71
C VAL A 512 -60.47 -23.41 4.83
N THR A 513 -59.19 -23.54 4.52
CA THR A 513 -58.06 -23.32 5.42
C THR A 513 -57.14 -22.24 4.88
N GLY A 514 -56.75 -21.31 5.74
CA GLY A 514 -55.75 -20.29 5.43
C GLY A 514 -54.43 -20.55 6.16
N ARG A 515 -53.37 -19.91 5.68
CA ARG A 515 -52.04 -19.87 6.29
C ARG A 515 -51.54 -18.44 6.19
N HIS A 516 -51.03 -17.86 7.28
CA HIS A 516 -50.20 -16.66 7.14
C HIS A 516 -48.89 -17.11 6.48
N ALA A 517 -48.65 -16.67 5.25
CA ALA A 517 -47.60 -17.18 4.39
C ALA A 517 -46.74 -16.01 3.88
N PRO A 518 -46.08 -15.26 4.80
CA PRO A 518 -45.34 -14.06 4.46
C PRO A 518 -44.16 -14.37 3.54
N SER A 519 -43.88 -13.46 2.62
CA SER A 519 -42.74 -13.52 1.70
C SER A 519 -41.82 -12.31 1.94
N ASP A 520 -41.37 -12.17 3.18
CA ASP A 520 -40.60 -11.03 3.68
C ASP A 520 -39.30 -11.46 4.39
N ASN A 521 -38.44 -10.49 4.71
CA ASN A 521 -37.15 -10.72 5.36
C ASN A 521 -37.21 -10.73 6.91
N ALA A 522 -38.40 -10.74 7.52
CA ALA A 522 -38.52 -10.82 8.97
C ALA A 522 -38.26 -12.26 9.47
N PRO A 523 -37.56 -12.44 10.61
CA PRO A 523 -37.35 -13.77 11.20
C PRO A 523 -38.67 -14.53 11.45
N ASP A 524 -38.69 -15.83 11.15
CA ASP A 524 -39.92 -16.62 11.33
C ASP A 524 -40.28 -16.87 12.79
N ARG A 525 -41.20 -16.01 13.26
CA ARG A 525 -41.75 -15.98 14.61
C ARG A 525 -43.28 -15.81 14.50
N PRO A 526 -44.05 -16.31 15.47
CA PRO A 526 -45.50 -16.26 15.42
C PRO A 526 -46.03 -14.82 15.50
N ALA A 527 -47.21 -14.57 14.93
CA ALA A 527 -47.81 -13.25 14.78
C ALA A 527 -49.30 -13.21 15.19
N ALA A 528 -49.76 -12.10 15.76
CA ALA A 528 -51.14 -11.87 16.21
C ALA A 528 -52.10 -11.52 15.04
N THR A 529 -52.18 -12.39 14.04
CA THR A 529 -52.89 -12.16 12.77
C THR A 529 -54.40 -12.39 12.83
N PHE A 530 -55.10 -12.02 11.74
CA PHE A 530 -56.54 -12.18 11.52
C PHE A 530 -57.45 -11.41 12.50
N GLY A 531 -56.89 -10.47 13.27
CA GLY A 531 -57.63 -9.67 14.26
C GLY A 531 -57.53 -10.20 15.70
N ALA A 532 -56.39 -10.79 16.07
CA ALA A 532 -56.11 -11.27 17.44
C ALA A 532 -55.76 -10.17 18.47
N GLY A 533 -55.69 -8.90 18.05
CA GLY A 533 -55.35 -7.76 18.91
C GLY A 533 -56.46 -7.29 19.87
N SER A 534 -56.18 -6.19 20.59
CA SER A 534 -57.15 -5.56 21.50
C SER A 534 -58.30 -4.87 20.75
N ALA A 535 -59.30 -4.37 21.48
CA ALA A 535 -60.43 -3.63 20.91
C ALA A 535 -60.03 -2.30 20.22
N ASP A 536 -58.83 -1.78 20.51
CA ASP A 536 -58.25 -0.58 19.92
C ASP A 536 -57.19 -0.89 18.85
N ALA A 537 -56.95 -2.17 18.52
CA ALA A 537 -55.86 -2.61 17.67
C ALA A 537 -56.21 -2.65 16.16
N VAL A 538 -55.15 -2.60 15.33
CA VAL A 538 -55.25 -2.67 13.86
C VAL A 538 -55.79 -4.03 13.44
N THR A 539 -56.73 -4.05 12.49
CA THR A 539 -57.43 -5.27 12.05
C THR A 539 -56.66 -6.06 10.99
N ASP A 540 -55.38 -6.35 11.25
CA ASP A 540 -54.48 -6.98 10.28
C ASP A 540 -54.98 -8.36 9.82
N LEU A 541 -55.07 -8.51 8.50
CA LEU A 541 -55.51 -9.70 7.76
C LEU A 541 -56.95 -10.15 8.04
N ARG A 542 -57.76 -9.37 8.77
CA ARG A 542 -59.12 -9.76 9.22
C ARG A 542 -60.10 -10.03 8.07
N GLU A 543 -59.89 -9.36 6.94
CA GLU A 543 -60.64 -9.45 5.69
C GLU A 543 -60.19 -10.62 4.80
N THR A 544 -58.93 -11.09 4.95
CA THR A 544 -58.37 -12.13 4.08
C THR A 544 -59.15 -13.45 4.07
N PRO A 545 -59.81 -13.91 5.15
CA PRO A 545 -60.67 -15.09 5.08
C PRO A 545 -61.91 -14.88 4.20
N GLU A 546 -62.40 -13.65 4.04
CA GLU A 546 -63.52 -13.35 3.15
C GLU A 546 -63.07 -13.24 1.70
N THR A 547 -61.97 -12.51 1.44
CA THR A 547 -61.33 -12.44 0.12
C THR A 547 -60.98 -13.84 -0.41
N ALA A 548 -60.35 -14.69 0.42
CA ALA A 548 -60.02 -16.06 0.05
C ALA A 548 -61.25 -16.89 -0.35
N ARG A 549 -62.37 -16.76 0.38
CA ARG A 549 -63.62 -17.45 0.03
C ARG A 549 -64.25 -16.94 -1.26
N SER A 550 -64.04 -15.66 -1.61
CA SER A 550 -64.47 -15.08 -2.89
C SER A 550 -63.63 -15.61 -4.05
N GLU A 551 -62.30 -15.56 -3.96
CA GLU A 551 -61.38 -16.08 -5.00
C GLU A 551 -61.58 -17.58 -5.25
N LEU A 552 -61.72 -18.38 -4.17
CA LEU A 552 -62.02 -19.81 -4.24
C LEU A 552 -63.48 -20.11 -4.64
N GLY A 553 -64.32 -19.08 -4.85
CA GLY A 553 -65.71 -19.20 -5.31
C GLY A 553 -66.60 -20.04 -4.41
N VAL A 554 -66.48 -19.85 -3.09
CA VAL A 554 -67.27 -20.50 -2.02
C VAL A 554 -68.00 -19.50 -1.10
N ASP A 555 -67.84 -18.20 -1.34
CA ASP A 555 -68.61 -17.11 -0.76
C ASP A 555 -70.13 -17.24 -0.97
N THR A 556 -70.54 -17.85 -2.09
CA THR A 556 -71.92 -18.02 -2.53
C THR A 556 -72.38 -19.47 -2.46
N GLY A 557 -73.66 -19.66 -2.11
CA GLY A 557 -74.28 -21.00 -2.06
C GLY A 557 -74.17 -21.75 -3.38
N THR A 558 -74.30 -21.06 -4.52
CA THR A 558 -74.12 -21.60 -5.88
C THR A 558 -72.70 -22.11 -6.13
N GLY A 559 -71.69 -21.43 -5.59
CA GLY A 559 -70.28 -21.83 -5.68
C GLY A 559 -69.98 -23.11 -4.90
N VAL A 560 -70.46 -23.18 -3.65
CA VAL A 560 -70.41 -24.37 -2.80
C VAL A 560 -71.17 -25.55 -3.43
N ASP A 561 -72.36 -25.30 -3.99
CA ASP A 561 -73.16 -26.30 -4.70
C ASP A 561 -72.43 -26.86 -5.94
N ARG A 562 -71.73 -26.01 -6.69
CA ARG A 562 -70.90 -26.41 -7.85
C ARG A 562 -69.77 -27.33 -7.41
N LEU A 563 -69.08 -26.99 -6.31
CA LEU A 563 -68.03 -27.82 -5.71
C LEU A 563 -68.59 -29.17 -5.23
N ALA A 564 -69.70 -29.18 -4.50
CA ALA A 564 -70.33 -30.42 -4.03
C ALA A 564 -70.80 -31.35 -5.17
N ARG A 565 -71.30 -30.79 -6.29
CA ARG A 565 -71.64 -31.55 -7.50
C ARG A 565 -70.41 -32.11 -8.20
N ASN A 566 -69.28 -31.40 -8.19
CA ASN A 566 -68.02 -31.87 -8.75
C ASN A 566 -67.45 -33.01 -7.91
N ALA A 567 -67.37 -32.84 -6.58
CA ALA A 567 -66.82 -33.83 -5.66
C ALA A 567 -67.46 -35.22 -5.82
N VAL A 568 -68.81 -35.27 -5.85
CA VAL A 568 -69.56 -36.53 -6.04
C VAL A 568 -69.44 -37.11 -7.45
N ARG A 569 -69.24 -36.27 -8.49
CA ARG A 569 -69.18 -36.70 -9.90
C ARG A 569 -67.78 -37.14 -10.33
N SER A 570 -66.74 -36.58 -9.73
CA SER A 570 -65.38 -36.61 -10.26
C SER A 570 -64.31 -36.96 -9.23
N GLY A 571 -64.69 -37.20 -7.97
CA GLY A 571 -63.77 -37.32 -6.84
C GLY A 571 -63.54 -35.96 -6.18
N ASP A 572 -63.02 -36.02 -4.95
CA ASP A 572 -62.78 -34.85 -4.11
C ASP A 572 -61.88 -33.80 -4.80
N VAL A 573 -62.26 -32.54 -4.61
CA VAL A 573 -61.69 -31.34 -5.25
C VAL A 573 -60.89 -30.54 -4.23
N SER A 574 -59.68 -30.15 -4.61
CA SER A 574 -58.80 -29.19 -3.95
C SER A 574 -58.51 -28.00 -4.87
N ASP A 575 -58.54 -26.76 -4.37
CA ASP A 575 -58.15 -25.56 -5.12
C ASP A 575 -57.50 -24.51 -4.18
N SER A 576 -56.66 -23.61 -4.71
CA SER A 576 -55.80 -22.73 -3.89
C SER A 576 -55.68 -21.31 -4.43
N ALA A 577 -55.69 -20.31 -3.54
CA ALA A 577 -55.57 -18.89 -3.85
C ALA A 577 -54.53 -18.22 -2.94
N VAL A 578 -53.84 -17.21 -3.48
CA VAL A 578 -53.02 -16.28 -2.68
C VAL A 578 -53.79 -14.97 -2.57
N VAL A 579 -54.01 -14.50 -1.35
CA VAL A 579 -54.64 -13.20 -1.07
C VAL A 579 -53.72 -12.34 -0.21
N TYR A 580 -53.86 -11.03 -0.33
CA TYR A 580 -53.10 -10.07 0.46
C TYR A 580 -54.06 -9.29 1.34
N GLY A 581 -53.67 -9.04 2.58
CA GLY A 581 -54.36 -8.08 3.43
C GLY A 581 -54.08 -6.64 3.01
N SER A 582 -54.90 -5.71 3.49
CA SER A 582 -54.86 -4.29 3.15
C SER A 582 -54.15 -3.47 4.24
N PRO A 583 -52.85 -3.15 4.12
CA PRO A 583 -52.17 -2.30 5.09
C PRO A 583 -52.80 -0.91 5.10
N SER A 584 -53.05 -0.39 6.31
CA SER A 584 -53.52 1.00 6.50
C SER A 584 -52.40 1.99 6.24
N ASP A 585 -52.74 3.20 5.77
CA ASP A 585 -51.73 4.23 5.49
C ASP A 585 -50.99 4.69 6.76
N VAL A 586 -51.66 4.69 7.91
CA VAL A 586 -51.01 4.89 9.23
C VAL A 586 -50.01 3.79 9.55
N GLY A 587 -50.28 2.55 9.10
CA GLY A 587 -49.33 1.44 9.17
C GLY A 587 -48.11 1.65 8.26
N ARG A 588 -48.33 2.06 7.00
CA ARG A 588 -47.25 2.43 6.05
C ARG A 588 -46.36 3.52 6.61
N ASP A 589 -46.95 4.64 7.07
CA ASP A 589 -46.24 5.77 7.65
C ASP A 589 -45.41 5.35 8.88
N ARG A 590 -45.94 4.44 9.72
CA ARG A 590 -45.21 3.92 10.89
C ARG A 590 -44.02 3.05 10.50
N VAL A 591 -44.15 2.20 9.47
CA VAL A 591 -43.02 1.40 8.95
C VAL A 591 -41.97 2.32 8.32
N ALA A 592 -42.38 3.32 7.53
CA ALA A 592 -41.47 4.32 6.96
C ALA A 592 -40.73 5.14 8.04
N ALA A 593 -41.41 5.52 9.12
CA ALA A 593 -40.82 6.24 10.25
C ALA A 593 -39.76 5.41 10.99
N ASP A 594 -39.97 4.10 11.13
CA ASP A 594 -39.03 3.21 11.80
C ASP A 594 -37.76 2.99 10.96
N VAL A 595 -37.89 2.83 9.63
CA VAL A 595 -36.73 2.79 8.71
C VAL A 595 -35.96 4.11 8.75
N ALA A 596 -36.65 5.25 8.80
CA ALA A 596 -36.00 6.56 8.91
C ALA A 596 -35.24 6.72 10.25
N ALA A 597 -35.80 6.23 11.35
CA ALA A 597 -35.15 6.25 12.66
C ALA A 597 -33.93 5.31 12.72
N LEU A 598 -34.06 4.08 12.24
CA LEU A 598 -32.95 3.13 12.15
C LEU A 598 -31.84 3.63 11.20
N SER A 599 -32.19 4.36 10.14
CA SER A 599 -31.21 4.99 9.25
C SER A 599 -30.48 6.17 9.87
N ALA A 600 -31.09 6.85 10.85
CA ALA A 600 -30.37 7.84 11.66
C ALA A 600 -29.40 7.15 12.63
N GLU A 601 -29.84 6.11 13.35
CA GLU A 601 -29.00 5.30 14.25
C GLU A 601 -27.79 4.69 13.53
N VAL A 602 -28.01 4.02 12.40
CA VAL A 602 -26.91 3.41 11.63
C VAL A 602 -25.97 4.47 11.07
N ARG A 603 -26.46 5.65 10.65
CA ARG A 603 -25.60 6.74 10.12
C ARG A 603 -24.55 7.25 11.13
N GLU A 604 -24.73 7.01 12.42
CA GLU A 604 -23.76 7.35 13.46
C GLU A 604 -22.58 6.34 13.54
N PHE A 605 -22.57 5.26 12.75
CA PHE A 605 -21.44 4.32 12.74
C PHE A 605 -20.26 4.85 11.90
N GLU A 606 -19.08 4.76 12.48
CA GLU A 606 -17.79 5.10 11.88
C GLU A 606 -16.75 4.01 12.21
N THR A 607 -15.67 3.96 11.44
CA THR A 607 -14.47 3.17 11.74
C THR A 607 -13.22 3.99 11.41
N ASP A 608 -12.14 3.81 12.16
CA ASP A 608 -10.87 4.46 11.84
C ASP A 608 -10.12 3.70 10.72
N ALA A 609 -9.45 4.44 9.85
CA ALA A 609 -8.62 3.92 8.77
C ALA A 609 -7.22 4.52 8.80
N SER A 610 -6.20 3.67 8.98
CA SER A 610 -4.79 4.06 8.87
C SER A 610 -4.47 4.57 7.48
N MET A 611 -3.89 5.77 7.40
CA MET A 611 -3.52 6.36 6.12
C MET A 611 -2.28 5.69 5.52
N GLU A 612 -1.32 5.20 6.32
CA GLU A 612 -0.20 4.42 5.80
C GLU A 612 -0.68 3.15 5.08
N ALA A 613 -1.60 2.40 5.69
CA ALA A 613 -2.24 1.26 5.03
C ALA A 613 -3.04 1.72 3.78
N ALA A 614 -3.71 2.87 3.81
CA ALA A 614 -4.41 3.41 2.64
C ALA A 614 -3.47 3.83 1.48
N ALA A 615 -2.22 4.23 1.76
CA ALA A 615 -1.21 4.57 0.75
C ALA A 615 -0.74 3.36 -0.07
N VAL A 616 -0.84 2.14 0.49
CA VAL A 616 -0.59 0.85 -0.19
C VAL A 616 -1.87 0.05 -0.49
N GLY A 617 -3.05 0.56 -0.14
CA GLY A 617 -4.35 -0.06 -0.40
C GLY A 617 -4.79 -1.16 0.59
N GLU A 618 -4.02 -1.34 1.67
CA GLU A 618 -4.27 -2.34 2.73
C GLU A 618 -5.33 -1.90 3.75
N ALA A 619 -5.77 -0.63 3.73
CA ALA A 619 -6.86 -0.14 4.60
C ALA A 619 -8.24 -0.48 4.01
N GLU A 620 -9.07 -1.24 4.74
CA GLU A 620 -10.31 -1.84 4.22
C GLU A 620 -11.63 -1.35 4.89
N PRO A 621 -11.81 -0.05 5.21
CA PRO A 621 -12.84 0.42 6.14
C PRO A 621 -14.29 0.11 5.75
N TYR A 622 -14.58 -0.17 4.48
CA TYR A 622 -15.92 -0.60 4.05
C TYR A 622 -16.20 -2.08 4.33
N ALA A 623 -15.19 -2.94 4.35
CA ALA A 623 -15.32 -4.30 4.85
C ALA A 623 -15.51 -4.29 6.38
N ASP A 624 -14.71 -3.49 7.10
CA ASP A 624 -14.80 -3.33 8.56
C ASP A 624 -16.18 -2.80 8.99
N LEU A 625 -16.71 -1.78 8.31
CA LEU A 625 -18.07 -1.28 8.54
C LEU A 625 -19.14 -2.33 8.22
N ALA A 626 -18.96 -3.14 7.17
CA ALA A 626 -19.91 -4.19 6.82
C ALA A 626 -19.98 -5.26 7.92
N ASP A 627 -18.84 -5.72 8.45
CA ASP A 627 -18.80 -6.65 9.57
C ASP A 627 -19.33 -6.02 10.88
N ALA A 628 -18.99 -4.77 11.15
CA ALA A 628 -19.51 -4.03 12.30
C ALA A 628 -21.05 -3.90 12.30
N VAL A 629 -21.67 -3.88 11.11
CA VAL A 629 -23.13 -3.93 10.92
C VAL A 629 -23.67 -5.37 10.97
N ARG A 630 -23.00 -6.36 10.36
CA ARG A 630 -23.39 -7.79 10.43
C ARG A 630 -23.45 -8.28 11.88
N ASP A 631 -22.43 -8.00 12.69
CA ASP A 631 -22.37 -8.35 14.11
C ASP A 631 -23.51 -7.70 14.92
N ARG A 632 -23.89 -6.47 14.57
CA ARG A 632 -24.98 -5.73 15.21
C ARG A 632 -26.37 -6.04 14.62
N ARG A 633 -26.47 -6.80 13.52
CA ARG A 633 -27.74 -7.06 12.79
C ARG A 633 -28.86 -7.55 13.71
N ALA A 634 -28.57 -8.41 14.67
CA ALA A 634 -29.58 -8.92 15.61
C ALA A 634 -30.19 -7.83 16.51
N ALA A 635 -29.41 -6.81 16.87
CA ALA A 635 -29.88 -5.66 17.64
C ALA A 635 -30.55 -4.61 16.74
N LEU A 636 -29.94 -4.29 15.58
CA LEU A 636 -30.49 -3.33 14.62
C LEU A 636 -31.87 -3.75 14.09
N VAL A 637 -32.09 -5.04 13.85
CA VAL A 637 -33.39 -5.58 13.39
C VAL A 637 -34.45 -5.62 14.51
N ASP A 638 -34.04 -5.65 15.78
CA ASP A 638 -34.90 -5.74 17.00
C ASP A 638 -36.19 -6.56 16.83
N ALA A 639 -36.04 -7.81 16.40
CA ALA A 639 -37.19 -8.69 16.21
C ALA A 639 -37.78 -9.10 17.59
N PRO A 640 -39.08 -8.86 17.85
CA PRO A 640 -39.74 -9.30 19.08
C PRO A 640 -39.94 -10.82 19.09
N GLY A 641 -40.18 -11.42 20.26
CA GLY A 641 -40.43 -12.87 20.38
C GLY A 641 -41.73 -13.35 19.73
N THR A 642 -42.64 -12.43 19.43
CA THR A 642 -43.94 -12.63 18.77
C THR A 642 -44.36 -11.28 18.19
N TYR A 643 -44.91 -11.27 16.96
CA TYR A 643 -45.31 -10.03 16.27
C TYR A 643 -46.72 -9.57 16.65
N ASP A 644 -46.91 -8.28 16.88
CA ASP A 644 -48.22 -7.63 17.09
C ASP A 644 -48.93 -7.35 15.74
N GLY A 645 -49.25 -8.42 15.02
CA GLY A 645 -49.91 -8.38 13.70
C GLY A 645 -48.95 -8.35 12.51
N ALA A 646 -49.52 -8.08 11.33
CA ALA A 646 -48.77 -8.01 10.07
C ALA A 646 -48.02 -6.69 9.91
N THR A 647 -48.53 -5.58 10.47
CA THR A 647 -47.86 -4.28 10.56
C THR A 647 -46.56 -4.36 11.35
N ASP A 648 -46.57 -5.11 12.46
CA ASP A 648 -45.41 -5.28 13.33
C ASP A 648 -44.33 -6.16 12.69
N ARG A 649 -44.74 -7.24 11.99
CA ARG A 649 -43.83 -8.02 11.13
C ARG A 649 -43.27 -7.17 9.98
N ALA A 650 -44.10 -6.38 9.31
CA ALA A 650 -43.68 -5.50 8.21
C ALA A 650 -42.64 -4.45 8.63
N ARG A 651 -42.76 -3.90 9.85
CA ARG A 651 -41.72 -3.03 10.43
C ARG A 651 -40.38 -3.77 10.53
N VAL A 652 -40.38 -4.96 11.12
CA VAL A 652 -39.15 -5.76 11.32
C VAL A 652 -38.59 -6.30 9.99
N ALA A 653 -39.45 -6.60 9.01
CA ALA A 653 -39.03 -6.91 7.64
C ALA A 653 -38.33 -5.73 6.97
N ALA A 654 -38.85 -4.50 7.14
CA ALA A 654 -38.23 -3.29 6.60
C ALA A 654 -36.91 -2.94 7.32
N ARG A 655 -36.81 -3.15 8.64
CA ARG A 655 -35.53 -3.07 9.37
C ARG A 655 -34.50 -4.07 8.84
N ALA A 656 -34.89 -5.33 8.64
CA ALA A 656 -34.03 -6.36 8.06
C ALA A 656 -33.57 -5.98 6.65
N ALA A 657 -34.50 -5.64 5.76
CA ALA A 657 -34.19 -5.18 4.40
C ALA A 657 -33.27 -3.95 4.38
N TYR A 658 -33.40 -3.04 5.35
CA TYR A 658 -32.51 -1.87 5.47
C TYR A 658 -31.09 -2.28 5.84
N VAL A 659 -30.92 -3.08 6.91
CA VAL A 659 -29.60 -3.54 7.34
C VAL A 659 -28.92 -4.37 6.24
N ASP A 660 -29.67 -5.26 5.57
CA ASP A 660 -29.14 -6.08 4.47
C ASP A 660 -28.75 -5.23 3.26
N ALA A 661 -29.51 -4.18 2.94
CA ALA A 661 -29.18 -3.24 1.86
C ALA A 661 -27.94 -2.37 2.18
N VAL A 662 -27.75 -1.97 3.44
CA VAL A 662 -26.53 -1.25 3.87
C VAL A 662 -25.30 -2.15 3.78
N VAL A 663 -25.39 -3.42 4.21
CA VAL A 663 -24.29 -4.39 4.09
C VAL A 663 -23.95 -4.65 2.62
N THR A 664 -24.96 -4.89 1.76
CA THR A 664 -24.75 -5.13 0.32
C THR A 664 -24.04 -3.95 -0.37
N GLU A 665 -24.38 -2.72 0.01
CA GLU A 665 -23.78 -1.51 -0.55
C GLU A 665 -22.34 -1.28 -0.04
N LEU A 666 -22.04 -1.66 1.21
CA LEU A 666 -20.67 -1.64 1.74
C LEU A 666 -19.76 -2.71 1.13
N GLU A 667 -20.28 -3.91 0.86
CA GLU A 667 -19.58 -4.95 0.10
C GLU A 667 -19.17 -4.41 -1.28
N ALA A 668 -20.11 -3.81 -2.02
CA ALA A 668 -19.82 -3.19 -3.31
C ALA A 668 -18.80 -2.02 -3.19
N ALA A 669 -18.90 -1.17 -2.16
CA ALA A 669 -17.95 -0.09 -1.92
C ALA A 669 -16.54 -0.60 -1.58
N ALA A 670 -16.42 -1.77 -0.93
CA ALA A 670 -15.14 -2.42 -0.66
C ALA A 670 -14.48 -2.98 -1.95
N GLU A 671 -15.26 -3.65 -2.81
CA GLU A 671 -14.80 -4.15 -4.12
C GLU A 671 -14.39 -3.01 -5.07
N ASP A 672 -15.17 -1.92 -5.11
CA ASP A 672 -14.84 -0.72 -5.90
C ASP A 672 -13.56 -0.04 -5.39
N ARG A 673 -13.35 0.02 -4.06
CA ARG A 673 -12.12 0.55 -3.44
C ARG A 673 -10.91 -0.31 -3.80
N GLU A 674 -10.99 -1.64 -3.65
CA GLU A 674 -9.90 -2.56 -3.99
C GLU A 674 -9.51 -2.42 -5.47
N THR A 675 -10.51 -2.41 -6.36
CA THR A 675 -10.36 -2.22 -7.80
C THR A 675 -9.71 -0.87 -8.14
N ALA A 676 -10.20 0.22 -7.54
CA ALA A 676 -9.66 1.56 -7.76
C ALA A 676 -8.19 1.67 -7.30
N THR A 677 -7.84 1.03 -6.18
CA THR A 677 -6.52 1.16 -5.56
C THR A 677 -5.48 0.26 -6.22
N THR A 678 -5.85 -0.99 -6.53
CA THR A 678 -5.06 -1.88 -7.38
C THR A 678 -4.80 -1.24 -8.74
N GLY A 679 -5.81 -0.60 -9.32
CA GLY A 679 -5.68 0.20 -10.52
C GLY A 679 -4.69 1.36 -10.36
N PHE A 680 -4.76 2.12 -9.26
CA PHE A 680 -3.83 3.22 -8.97
C PHE A 680 -2.39 2.72 -8.86
N LEU A 681 -2.12 1.72 -8.01
CA LEU A 681 -0.78 1.17 -7.79
C LEU A 681 -0.19 0.57 -9.08
N GLY A 682 -1.03 -0.09 -9.90
CA GLY A 682 -0.66 -0.54 -11.24
C GLY A 682 -0.27 0.60 -12.18
N ARG A 683 -1.01 1.72 -12.16
CA ARG A 683 -0.68 2.91 -12.96
C ARG A 683 0.56 3.66 -12.44
N VAL A 684 0.76 3.75 -11.13
CA VAL A 684 2.00 4.28 -10.51
C VAL A 684 3.21 3.46 -10.97
N LYS A 685 3.16 2.13 -10.81
CA LYS A 685 4.22 1.22 -11.26
C LYS A 685 4.47 1.32 -12.77
N GLY A 686 3.41 1.42 -13.58
CA GLY A 686 3.49 1.56 -15.04
C GLY A 686 3.88 2.95 -15.57
N ALA A 687 3.81 3.99 -14.73
CA ALA A 687 4.26 5.35 -15.04
C ALA A 687 5.69 5.61 -14.58
N PHE A 688 6.10 5.04 -13.44
CA PHE A 688 7.44 5.21 -12.88
C PHE A 688 8.45 4.15 -13.34
N GLY A 689 8.05 2.89 -13.54
CA GLY A 689 8.95 1.85 -14.06
C GLY A 689 10.13 1.49 -13.15
N GLY A 690 9.97 1.68 -11.83
CA GLY A 690 10.94 1.38 -10.78
C GLY A 690 10.36 0.48 -9.68
N PRO A 691 10.86 0.55 -8.42
CA PRO A 691 10.31 -0.22 -7.30
C PRO A 691 8.85 0.16 -6.99
N SER A 692 8.09 -0.77 -6.44
CA SER A 692 6.72 -0.50 -5.96
C SER A 692 6.69 0.19 -4.60
N VAL A 693 5.54 0.79 -4.26
CA VAL A 693 5.34 1.50 -2.98
C VAL A 693 5.56 0.57 -1.79
N GLY A 694 5.03 -0.66 -1.82
CA GLY A 694 5.23 -1.65 -0.75
C GLY A 694 6.69 -2.08 -0.58
N GLU A 695 7.45 -2.22 -1.68
CA GLU A 695 8.90 -2.49 -1.62
C GLU A 695 9.68 -1.34 -0.98
N ALA A 696 9.22 -0.09 -1.15
CA ALA A 696 9.80 1.09 -0.51
C ALA A 696 9.48 1.17 1.01
N ILE A 697 8.23 0.91 1.41
CA ILE A 697 7.84 0.90 2.83
C ILE A 697 8.55 -0.24 3.59
N ALA A 698 8.59 -1.44 3.03
CA ALA A 698 9.34 -2.56 3.62
C ALA A 698 10.86 -2.28 3.70
N ALA A 699 11.41 -1.46 2.78
CA ALA A 699 12.80 -1.03 2.85
C ALA A 699 13.05 -0.02 3.98
N ARG A 700 12.16 0.96 4.20
CA ARG A 700 12.19 1.92 5.33
C ARG A 700 12.37 1.19 6.66
N GLU A 701 11.50 0.24 6.95
CA GLU A 701 11.50 -0.52 8.22
C GLU A 701 12.74 -1.39 8.40
N ALA A 702 13.34 -1.82 7.30
CA ALA A 702 14.58 -2.58 7.28
C ALA A 702 15.85 -1.71 7.22
N ALA A 703 15.74 -0.39 7.37
CA ALA A 703 16.85 0.55 7.49
C ALA A 703 17.41 0.55 8.93
N LYS A 704 18.73 0.72 9.07
CA LYS A 704 19.45 0.77 10.35
C LYS A 704 20.68 1.65 10.22
N ASP A 705 21.00 2.45 11.24
CA ASP A 705 22.36 2.95 11.46
C ASP A 705 23.06 2.01 12.47
N PRO A 706 24.21 1.41 12.14
CA PRO A 706 25.01 0.65 13.10
C PRO A 706 25.83 1.53 14.06
N GLY A 707 25.80 2.86 13.90
CA GLY A 707 26.63 3.80 14.65
C GLY A 707 28.11 3.75 14.24
N THR A 708 28.98 4.29 15.10
CA THR A 708 30.43 4.19 14.92
C THR A 708 30.98 2.91 15.54
N TYR A 709 31.92 2.25 14.86
CA TYR A 709 32.54 1.01 15.32
C TYR A 709 33.99 0.84 14.84
N ALA A 710 34.84 0.21 15.66
CA ALA A 710 36.22 -0.07 15.30
C ALA A 710 36.34 -1.33 14.41
N VAL A 711 37.21 -1.30 13.41
CA VAL A 711 37.40 -2.39 12.45
C VAL A 711 38.49 -3.36 12.92
N ALA A 712 38.04 -4.51 13.46
CA ALA A 712 38.79 -5.76 13.72
C ALA A 712 40.15 -5.65 14.46
N GLY A 713 40.19 -6.03 15.74
CA GLY A 713 41.39 -5.87 16.59
C GLY A 713 42.47 -6.97 16.53
N ASP A 714 42.14 -8.18 16.06
CA ASP A 714 43.02 -9.35 16.19
C ASP A 714 43.89 -9.62 14.94
N GLY A 715 45.14 -9.16 14.97
CA GLY A 715 46.15 -9.55 13.98
C GLY A 715 47.48 -8.78 14.08
N PRO A 716 48.54 -9.22 13.37
CA PRO A 716 49.85 -8.56 13.40
C PRO A 716 49.91 -7.16 12.78
N GLY A 717 48.82 -6.67 12.16
CA GLY A 717 48.67 -5.27 11.76
C GLY A 717 48.02 -4.38 12.82
N GLY A 718 47.49 -4.96 13.91
CA GLY A 718 46.65 -4.26 14.89
C GLY A 718 45.23 -3.99 14.40
N ALA A 719 44.46 -3.29 15.24
CA ALA A 719 43.21 -2.64 14.83
C ALA A 719 43.54 -1.46 13.89
N VAL A 720 42.65 -1.19 12.92
CA VAL A 720 42.81 -0.06 11.99
C VAL A 720 41.53 0.77 11.97
N THR A 721 41.67 2.07 12.22
CA THR A 721 40.60 3.05 12.13
C THR A 721 40.64 3.72 10.76
N PHE A 722 39.67 3.40 9.91
CA PHE A 722 39.51 4.10 8.63
C PHE A 722 38.77 5.42 8.82
N SER A 723 39.19 6.46 8.09
CA SER A 723 38.56 7.79 8.07
C SER A 723 38.30 8.20 6.61
N PRO A 724 37.03 8.15 6.13
CA PRO A 724 36.68 8.58 4.79
C PRO A 724 36.64 10.11 4.71
N ARG A 725 36.98 10.64 3.54
CA ARG A 725 36.96 12.06 3.17
C ARG A 725 36.58 12.20 1.69
N GLY A 726 35.40 12.73 1.41
CA GLY A 726 35.06 13.22 0.08
C GLY A 726 35.75 14.56 -0.21
N SER A 727 35.74 14.98 -1.47
CA SER A 727 36.07 16.35 -1.85
C SER A 727 35.13 16.78 -3.00
N PRO A 728 33.97 17.38 -2.69
CA PRO A 728 33.50 17.77 -1.36
C PRO A 728 33.01 16.58 -0.50
N GLY A 729 32.93 16.75 0.83
CA GLY A 729 32.40 15.72 1.74
C GLY A 729 30.87 15.58 1.65
N TYR A 730 30.16 16.72 1.72
CA TYR A 730 28.75 16.86 1.36
C TYR A 730 28.63 17.14 -0.14
N LEU A 731 27.72 16.45 -0.85
CA LEU A 731 27.50 16.60 -2.29
C LEU A 731 26.28 17.50 -2.57
N PRO A 732 26.45 18.79 -2.91
CA PRO A 732 25.35 19.66 -3.31
C PRO A 732 24.95 19.44 -4.79
N ARG A 733 23.71 19.80 -5.13
CA ARG A 733 23.23 19.89 -6.53
C ARG A 733 23.66 21.18 -7.26
N THR A 734 24.14 22.15 -6.49
CA THR A 734 24.68 23.42 -6.97
C THR A 734 26.14 23.26 -7.43
N ALA A 735 26.63 24.20 -8.22
CA ALA A 735 28.00 24.20 -8.70
C ALA A 735 29.02 24.34 -7.54
N VAL A 736 30.15 23.65 -7.65
CA VAL A 736 31.29 23.67 -6.74
C VAL A 736 32.56 24.03 -7.54
N ASP A 737 33.39 24.93 -7.03
CA ASP A 737 34.63 25.36 -7.70
C ASP A 737 35.74 24.30 -7.58
N GLY A 738 36.56 24.12 -8.62
CA GLY A 738 37.60 23.07 -8.65
C GLY A 738 38.59 23.12 -7.48
N GLU A 739 38.98 24.34 -7.04
CA GLU A 739 39.83 24.58 -5.87
C GLU A 739 39.30 23.90 -4.59
N ARG A 740 37.97 23.75 -4.46
CA ARG A 740 37.29 23.13 -3.31
C ARG A 740 37.12 21.61 -3.46
N THR A 741 37.26 21.06 -4.66
CA THR A 741 37.27 19.62 -4.92
C THR A 741 38.69 19.02 -4.90
N GLY A 742 39.72 19.87 -4.91
CA GLY A 742 41.11 19.43 -4.95
C GLY A 742 41.56 18.97 -6.35
N ASP A 743 40.93 19.45 -7.41
CA ASP A 743 41.45 19.42 -8.77
C ASP A 743 41.76 20.85 -9.25
N PRO A 744 43.03 21.21 -9.51
CA PRO A 744 43.40 22.54 -10.00
C PRO A 744 43.06 22.77 -11.48
N ASN A 745 42.60 21.76 -12.22
CA ASN A 745 42.24 21.88 -13.64
C ASN A 745 40.74 22.08 -13.88
N ALA A 746 39.87 21.58 -12.99
CA ALA A 746 38.43 21.78 -13.07
C ALA A 746 38.05 23.25 -12.81
N THR A 747 37.27 23.86 -13.70
CA THR A 747 36.69 25.18 -13.43
C THR A 747 35.55 25.07 -12.41
N SER A 748 34.64 24.11 -12.60
CA SER A 748 33.57 23.78 -11.67
C SER A 748 33.00 22.38 -11.94
N THR A 749 32.33 21.77 -10.97
CA THR A 749 31.60 20.50 -11.10
C THR A 749 30.28 20.53 -10.29
N ARG A 750 29.31 19.69 -10.70
CA ARG A 750 28.05 19.43 -9.97
C ARG A 750 28.09 17.97 -9.47
N PRO A 751 28.49 17.72 -8.21
CA PRO A 751 28.73 16.36 -7.73
C PRO A 751 27.45 15.58 -7.40
N LEU A 752 26.28 16.23 -7.33
CA LEU A 752 24.99 15.58 -7.23
C LEU A 752 24.04 16.03 -8.35
N ALA A 753 23.41 15.05 -8.99
CA ALA A 753 22.31 15.25 -9.93
C ALA A 753 21.06 14.52 -9.41
N VAL A 754 19.97 15.25 -9.27
CA VAL A 754 18.69 14.77 -8.77
C VAL A 754 17.57 15.05 -9.77
N ARG A 755 16.59 14.13 -9.81
CA ARG A 755 15.29 14.29 -10.45
C ARG A 755 14.18 13.80 -9.51
N ASN A 756 13.11 14.57 -9.42
CA ASN A 756 11.93 14.26 -8.62
C ASN A 756 10.67 14.34 -9.49
N VAL A 757 10.01 13.20 -9.72
CA VAL A 757 8.83 13.10 -10.60
C VAL A 757 7.56 12.88 -9.77
N ASN A 758 6.70 13.88 -9.70
CA ASN A 758 5.39 13.79 -9.04
C ASN A 758 4.39 12.99 -9.91
N TYR A 759 3.51 12.20 -9.28
CA TYR A 759 2.47 11.44 -9.97
C TYR A 759 1.24 12.28 -10.37
N ALA A 760 0.78 13.17 -9.50
CA ALA A 760 -0.40 14.02 -9.67
C ALA A 760 -0.17 15.45 -9.14
N THR A 761 0.32 16.34 -10.00
CA THR A 761 0.42 17.78 -9.74
C THR A 761 -0.90 18.50 -9.97
N VAL A 762 -1.01 19.75 -9.51
CA VAL A 762 -2.15 20.63 -9.80
C VAL A 762 -1.68 21.82 -10.64
N PRO A 763 -2.42 22.27 -11.68
CA PRO A 763 -3.58 21.62 -12.30
C PRO A 763 -3.14 20.64 -13.42
N TYR A 764 -2.55 19.49 -13.06
CA TYR A 764 -2.11 18.47 -14.02
C TYR A 764 -1.13 18.96 -15.11
N GLY A 765 -0.27 19.92 -14.79
CA GLY A 765 0.62 20.58 -15.75
C GLY A 765 1.53 19.63 -16.55
N GLU A 766 1.80 20.03 -17.80
CA GLU A 766 2.64 19.33 -18.79
C GLU A 766 2.20 17.90 -19.17
N LEU A 767 0.90 17.69 -19.37
CA LEU A 767 0.38 16.45 -19.94
C LEU A 767 0.40 16.44 -21.49
N SER A 768 1.43 15.82 -22.05
CA SER A 768 1.32 15.31 -23.43
C SER A 768 0.26 14.20 -23.52
N SER A 769 -0.60 14.26 -24.53
CA SER A 769 -1.84 13.45 -24.59
C SER A 769 -1.63 11.94 -24.52
N GLY A 770 -0.48 11.43 -24.98
CA GLY A 770 -0.15 10.00 -24.93
C GLY A 770 0.19 9.43 -23.54
N ILE A 771 0.24 10.26 -22.49
CA ILE A 771 0.51 9.84 -21.10
C ILE A 771 -0.77 9.82 -20.26
N VAL A 772 -1.77 10.64 -20.61
CA VAL A 772 -3.03 10.82 -19.85
C VAL A 772 -3.81 9.50 -19.71
N ASP A 773 -3.97 8.78 -20.83
CA ASP A 773 -4.63 7.47 -20.93
C ASP A 773 -4.09 6.45 -19.90
N ARG A 774 -2.83 6.57 -19.49
CA ARG A 774 -2.15 5.62 -18.58
C ARG A 774 -2.22 6.04 -17.11
N ILE A 775 -2.61 7.27 -16.80
CA ILE A 775 -2.53 7.84 -15.44
C ILE A 775 -3.91 8.03 -14.81
N LEU A 776 -4.86 8.68 -15.50
CA LEU A 776 -6.11 9.10 -14.87
C LEU A 776 -7.24 8.07 -14.95
N GLY A 777 -7.31 7.26 -16.01
CA GLY A 777 -8.31 6.18 -16.16
C GLY A 777 -9.76 6.62 -16.38
N ALA A 778 -10.13 7.84 -16.01
CA ALA A 778 -11.35 8.54 -16.39
C ALA A 778 -10.97 9.77 -17.24
N GLY A 779 -11.55 9.89 -18.44
CA GLY A 779 -11.06 10.82 -19.46
C GLY A 779 -11.28 12.30 -19.16
N ASP A 780 -10.23 13.10 -19.40
CA ASP A 780 -10.18 14.55 -19.63
C ASP A 780 -11.07 15.48 -18.76
N THR A 781 -11.53 15.04 -17.59
CA THR A 781 -12.56 15.76 -16.82
C THR A 781 -12.39 15.65 -15.31
N VAL A 782 -12.81 16.70 -14.59
CA VAL A 782 -12.91 16.74 -13.13
C VAL A 782 -14.38 16.82 -12.67
N ARG A 783 -14.62 16.48 -11.40
CA ARG A 783 -15.94 16.65 -10.76
C ARG A 783 -16.32 18.12 -10.63
N ILE A 784 -17.61 18.40 -10.62
CA ILE A 784 -18.19 19.75 -10.47
C ILE A 784 -17.67 20.51 -9.24
N GLY A 785 -17.44 19.83 -8.12
CA GLY A 785 -16.90 20.45 -6.89
C GLY A 785 -15.45 20.91 -7.00
N THR A 786 -14.62 20.22 -7.79
CA THR A 786 -13.24 20.65 -8.10
C THR A 786 -13.26 21.90 -8.98
N ALA A 787 -14.08 21.89 -10.03
CA ALA A 787 -14.26 23.02 -10.93
C ALA A 787 -14.86 24.26 -10.22
N GLY A 788 -15.77 24.05 -9.26
CA GLY A 788 -16.30 25.13 -8.42
C GLY A 788 -15.24 25.81 -7.55
N ARG A 789 -14.26 25.06 -7.03
CA ARG A 789 -13.14 25.61 -6.24
C ARG A 789 -12.09 26.30 -7.11
N ALA A 790 -11.80 25.77 -8.30
CA ALA A 790 -10.98 26.48 -9.30
C ALA A 790 -11.61 27.82 -9.72
N LEU A 791 -12.94 27.89 -9.81
CA LEU A 791 -13.68 29.13 -10.06
C LEU A 791 -13.51 30.14 -8.90
N LEU A 792 -13.63 29.69 -7.65
CA LEU A 792 -13.37 30.52 -6.46
C LEU A 792 -11.91 31.03 -6.38
N LEU A 793 -10.93 30.21 -6.76
CA LEU A 793 -9.53 30.62 -6.89
C LEU A 793 -9.35 31.77 -7.89
N ALA A 794 -9.95 31.63 -9.08
CA ALA A 794 -9.88 32.68 -10.09
C ALA A 794 -10.61 33.96 -9.64
N ASP A 795 -11.75 33.84 -8.94
CA ASP A 795 -12.49 34.99 -8.38
C ASP A 795 -11.67 35.77 -7.33
N GLU A 796 -10.95 35.09 -6.43
CA GLU A 796 -10.11 35.77 -5.43
C GLU A 796 -8.84 36.37 -6.07
N ALA A 797 -8.19 35.65 -6.99
CA ALA A 797 -7.03 36.17 -7.73
C ALA A 797 -7.39 37.42 -8.56
N LEU A 798 -8.58 37.45 -9.17
CA LEU A 798 -9.10 38.60 -9.91
C LEU A 798 -9.58 39.75 -9.01
N THR A 799 -9.77 39.49 -7.72
CA THR A 799 -9.98 40.53 -6.69
C THR A 799 -8.64 41.13 -6.26
N ALA A 800 -7.57 40.33 -6.23
CA ALA A 800 -6.21 40.77 -5.90
C ALA A 800 -5.46 41.43 -7.08
N GLY A 801 -5.76 41.05 -8.33
CA GLY A 801 -5.01 41.46 -9.52
C GLY A 801 -5.85 41.63 -10.78
N GLY A 802 -5.40 42.52 -11.67
CA GLY A 802 -6.21 43.07 -12.76
C GLY A 802 -6.20 42.33 -14.10
N ASP A 803 -6.03 41.00 -14.15
CA ASP A 803 -5.71 40.27 -15.39
C ASP A 803 -6.89 40.09 -16.39
N PRO A 804 -6.76 40.43 -17.70
CA PRO A 804 -7.84 40.24 -18.69
C PRO A 804 -8.04 38.81 -19.19
N ASP A 805 -6.97 38.03 -19.31
CA ASP A 805 -7.01 36.70 -19.92
C ASP A 805 -7.55 35.68 -18.90
N LEU A 806 -7.11 35.78 -17.65
CA LEU A 806 -7.69 35.06 -16.51
C LEU A 806 -9.19 35.35 -16.35
N ARG A 807 -9.69 36.55 -16.69
CA ARG A 807 -11.15 36.82 -16.70
C ARG A 807 -11.86 36.02 -17.78
N SER A 808 -11.31 35.96 -18.99
CA SER A 808 -11.87 35.16 -20.08
C SER A 808 -11.94 33.68 -19.70
N ASP A 809 -10.88 33.14 -19.09
CA ASP A 809 -10.83 31.75 -18.67
C ASP A 809 -11.73 31.45 -17.47
N ARG A 810 -11.82 32.38 -16.49
CA ARG A 810 -12.78 32.32 -15.38
C ARG A 810 -14.22 32.28 -15.91
N ASP A 811 -14.57 33.16 -16.84
CA ASP A 811 -15.91 33.25 -17.42
C ASP A 811 -16.27 31.96 -18.20
N ALA A 812 -15.31 31.42 -18.98
CA ALA A 812 -15.48 30.14 -19.69
C ALA A 812 -15.67 28.94 -18.73
N LEU A 813 -14.97 28.94 -17.59
CA LEU A 813 -15.19 27.96 -16.52
C LEU A 813 -16.56 28.13 -15.85
N ALA A 814 -16.97 29.36 -15.56
CA ALA A 814 -18.26 29.67 -14.92
C ALA A 814 -19.44 29.16 -15.76
N ASP A 815 -19.45 29.42 -17.08
CA ASP A 815 -20.46 28.93 -18.02
C ASP A 815 -20.57 27.39 -18.01
N ARG A 816 -19.43 26.69 -17.96
CA ARG A 816 -19.39 25.22 -17.93
C ARG A 816 -19.82 24.66 -16.58
N VAL A 817 -19.47 25.30 -15.47
CA VAL A 817 -19.94 24.92 -14.12
C VAL A 817 -21.44 25.15 -13.99
N GLU A 818 -21.99 26.27 -14.47
CA GLU A 818 -23.43 26.53 -14.44
C GLU A 818 -24.20 25.54 -15.34
N GLY A 819 -23.66 25.22 -16.53
CA GLY A 819 -24.17 24.13 -17.38
C GLY A 819 -24.23 22.78 -16.66
N SER A 820 -23.26 22.51 -15.79
CA SER A 820 -23.17 21.29 -14.98
C SER A 820 -24.16 21.29 -13.81
N LEU A 821 -24.33 22.42 -13.12
CA LEU A 821 -25.35 22.60 -12.07
C LEU A 821 -26.78 22.39 -12.62
N ARG A 822 -27.08 22.93 -13.81
CA ARG A 822 -28.36 22.73 -14.52
C ARG A 822 -28.62 21.26 -14.94
N ALA A 823 -27.62 20.37 -14.87
CA ALA A 823 -27.82 18.93 -15.01
C ALA A 823 -28.24 18.31 -13.66
N VAL A 824 -27.53 18.63 -12.58
CA VAL A 824 -27.87 18.19 -11.20
C VAL A 824 -29.29 18.62 -10.82
N ASP A 825 -29.66 19.88 -11.06
CA ASP A 825 -31.01 20.42 -10.78
C ASP A 825 -32.14 19.64 -11.48
N ARG A 826 -31.85 19.06 -12.64
CA ARG A 826 -32.82 18.30 -13.43
C ARG A 826 -33.11 16.94 -12.80
N ASP A 827 -32.08 16.31 -12.24
CA ASP A 827 -32.18 15.04 -11.55
C ASP A 827 -32.86 15.20 -10.18
N LEU A 828 -32.49 16.23 -9.41
CA LEU A 828 -33.18 16.56 -8.15
C LEU A 828 -34.63 16.96 -8.38
N GLY A 829 -34.91 17.74 -9.44
CA GLY A 829 -36.28 18.06 -9.88
C GLY A 829 -37.08 16.84 -10.36
N GLY A 830 -36.41 15.74 -10.71
CA GLY A 830 -36.99 14.41 -10.94
C GLY A 830 -37.36 13.72 -9.62
N VAL A 831 -36.42 13.60 -8.68
CA VAL A 831 -36.69 13.03 -7.34
C VAL A 831 -37.85 13.75 -6.65
N LEU A 832 -37.84 15.09 -6.65
CA LEU A 832 -38.93 15.89 -6.09
C LEU A 832 -40.27 15.63 -6.81
N ARG A 833 -40.28 15.36 -8.13
CA ARG A 833 -41.51 15.05 -8.88
C ARG A 833 -42.08 13.69 -8.48
N ASP A 834 -41.21 12.71 -8.26
CA ASP A 834 -41.60 11.32 -8.09
C ASP A 834 -41.86 10.95 -6.61
N ARG A 835 -41.39 11.79 -5.68
CA ARG A 835 -41.47 11.55 -4.22
C ARG A 835 -42.23 12.64 -3.44
N THR A 836 -42.78 13.68 -4.08
CA THR A 836 -43.60 14.71 -3.41
C THR A 836 -44.83 15.10 -4.22
N SER A 837 -45.85 15.65 -3.55
CA SER A 837 -47.07 16.21 -4.15
C SER A 837 -46.91 17.66 -4.67
N LEU A 838 -45.70 18.24 -4.57
CA LEU A 838 -45.41 19.64 -4.93
C LEU A 838 -45.71 19.94 -6.40
N SER A 839 -46.18 21.15 -6.71
CA SER A 839 -46.43 21.58 -8.10
C SER A 839 -45.13 21.71 -8.93
N ARG A 840 -45.27 21.86 -10.25
CA ARG A 840 -44.10 22.08 -11.12
C ARG A 840 -43.41 23.42 -10.84
N GLU A 841 -44.14 24.45 -10.39
CA GLU A 841 -43.56 25.68 -9.85
C GLU A 841 -42.85 25.40 -8.52
N ALA A 842 -43.56 24.88 -7.51
CA ALA A 842 -43.02 24.71 -6.15
C ALA A 842 -41.70 23.91 -6.11
N ARG A 843 -41.56 22.84 -6.92
CA ARG A 843 -40.30 22.07 -7.01
C ARG A 843 -39.14 22.85 -7.63
N ARG A 844 -39.42 23.77 -8.56
CA ARG A 844 -38.41 24.69 -9.12
C ARG A 844 -38.08 25.81 -8.15
N ASP A 845 -39.07 26.24 -7.36
CA ASP A 845 -38.90 27.31 -6.39
C ASP A 845 -38.01 26.82 -5.23
N ALA A 846 -38.25 25.62 -4.69
CA ALA A 846 -37.37 24.99 -3.69
C ALA A 846 -35.91 24.81 -4.17
N ILE A 847 -35.71 24.31 -5.40
CA ILE A 847 -34.36 24.18 -6.00
C ILE A 847 -33.70 25.55 -6.20
N ARG A 848 -34.48 26.59 -6.53
CA ARG A 848 -33.98 27.96 -6.70
C ARG A 848 -33.60 28.60 -5.38
N GLU A 849 -34.41 28.46 -4.33
CA GLU A 849 -34.14 29.07 -3.02
C GLU A 849 -32.90 28.41 -2.37
N ALA A 850 -32.80 27.08 -2.48
CA ALA A 850 -31.56 26.36 -2.14
C ALA A 850 -30.36 26.87 -2.96
N ALA A 851 -30.54 27.25 -4.24
CA ALA A 851 -29.47 27.77 -5.08
C ALA A 851 -29.09 29.24 -4.78
N THR A 852 -30.04 30.11 -4.45
CA THR A 852 -29.80 31.52 -4.09
C THR A 852 -29.21 31.68 -2.68
N SER A 853 -29.28 30.63 -1.85
CA SER A 853 -28.66 30.58 -0.52
C SER A 853 -27.12 30.47 -0.52
N TYR A 854 -26.48 30.47 -1.69
CA TYR A 854 -25.02 30.47 -1.87
C TYR A 854 -24.53 31.77 -2.51
N SER A 855 -23.35 32.25 -2.10
CA SER A 855 -22.76 33.51 -2.55
C SER A 855 -22.32 33.51 -4.02
N SER A 856 -21.95 32.37 -4.58
CA SER A 856 -21.49 32.24 -5.97
C SER A 856 -21.82 30.89 -6.60
N THR A 857 -21.66 30.83 -7.93
CA THR A 857 -21.68 29.57 -8.70
C THR A 857 -20.59 28.59 -8.24
N GLY A 858 -19.43 29.10 -7.79
CA GLY A 858 -18.32 28.30 -7.28
C GLY A 858 -18.65 27.64 -5.93
N ASP A 859 -19.21 28.41 -4.99
CA ASP A 859 -19.67 27.92 -3.69
C ASP A 859 -20.71 26.80 -3.85
N ARG A 860 -21.72 27.04 -4.68
CA ARG A 860 -22.79 26.07 -4.94
C ARG A 860 -22.25 24.79 -5.60
N ALA A 861 -21.30 24.90 -6.52
CA ALA A 861 -20.64 23.76 -7.14
C ALA A 861 -19.78 22.97 -6.13
N ALA A 862 -19.07 23.66 -5.22
CA ALA A 862 -18.36 23.02 -4.12
C ALA A 862 -19.33 22.31 -3.14
N ALA A 863 -20.50 22.90 -2.85
CA ALA A 863 -21.55 22.33 -2.01
C ALA A 863 -22.25 21.10 -2.61
N VAL A 864 -22.30 20.98 -3.94
CA VAL A 864 -22.67 19.73 -4.64
C VAL A 864 -21.62 18.64 -4.40
N GLY A 865 -20.33 19.02 -4.32
CA GLY A 865 -19.22 18.10 -4.04
C GLY A 865 -19.15 17.60 -2.60
N THR A 866 -19.56 18.41 -1.61
CA THR A 866 -19.68 17.98 -0.19
C THR A 866 -20.99 17.25 0.08
N GLY A 867 -22.04 17.56 -0.67
CA GLY A 867 -23.40 17.02 -0.50
C GLY A 867 -24.37 17.98 0.21
N GLU A 868 -23.86 19.08 0.77
CA GLU A 868 -24.65 20.10 1.47
C GLU A 868 -25.80 20.66 0.59
N TYR A 869 -25.58 20.79 -0.72
CA TYR A 869 -26.62 21.25 -1.65
C TYR A 869 -27.86 20.33 -1.65
N ALA A 870 -27.67 19.02 -1.46
CA ALA A 870 -28.78 18.07 -1.38
C ALA A 870 -29.65 18.31 -0.14
N GLU A 871 -29.04 18.70 0.98
CA GLU A 871 -29.71 18.91 2.26
C GLU A 871 -30.50 20.22 2.25
N ARG A 872 -29.96 21.29 1.65
CA ARG A 872 -30.72 22.53 1.43
C ARG A 872 -31.92 22.29 0.49
N VAL A 873 -31.74 21.56 -0.61
CA VAL A 873 -32.86 21.21 -1.51
C VAL A 873 -33.92 20.34 -0.80
N ALA A 874 -33.51 19.47 0.13
CA ALA A 874 -34.46 18.70 0.96
C ALA A 874 -35.26 19.59 1.91
N ALA A 875 -34.58 20.49 2.64
CA ALA A 875 -35.21 21.41 3.58
C ALA A 875 -36.20 22.37 2.89
N GLU A 876 -35.83 22.98 1.76
CA GLU A 876 -36.73 23.85 0.99
C GLU A 876 -37.94 23.08 0.43
N ALA A 877 -37.74 21.83 0.00
CA ALA A 877 -38.85 20.98 -0.47
C ALA A 877 -39.79 20.53 0.67
N ALA A 878 -39.27 20.31 1.88
CA ALA A 878 -40.05 20.03 3.07
C ALA A 878 -40.85 21.26 3.51
N ALA A 879 -40.22 22.44 3.56
CA ALA A 879 -40.85 23.71 3.92
C ALA A 879 -41.94 24.15 2.92
N ALA A 880 -41.78 23.84 1.64
CA ALA A 880 -42.81 24.07 0.61
C ALA A 880 -43.96 23.06 0.63
N GLY A 881 -43.88 22.00 1.44
CA GLY A 881 -44.80 20.85 1.44
C GLY A 881 -45.48 20.57 2.78
N THR A 882 -46.16 19.43 2.84
CA THR A 882 -46.72 18.85 4.08
C THR A 882 -46.26 17.40 4.20
N LEU A 883 -44.96 17.21 4.38
CA LEU A 883 -44.36 15.90 4.60
C LEU A 883 -44.45 15.49 6.07
N SER A 884 -44.50 14.19 6.33
CA SER A 884 -44.16 13.65 7.66
C SER A 884 -42.64 13.63 7.82
N THR A 885 -42.14 13.67 9.07
CA THR A 885 -40.69 13.59 9.37
C THR A 885 -40.02 12.34 8.75
N ALA A 886 -40.79 11.25 8.61
CA ALA A 886 -40.35 10.04 7.92
C ALA A 886 -40.17 10.26 6.40
N ALA A 887 -41.14 10.91 5.74
CA ALA A 887 -41.07 11.24 4.33
C ALA A 887 -39.99 12.30 4.03
N GLU A 888 -39.76 13.24 4.94
CA GLU A 888 -38.68 14.23 4.89
C GLU A 888 -37.30 13.56 4.98
N ALA A 889 -37.06 12.69 5.96
CA ALA A 889 -35.82 11.93 6.08
C ALA A 889 -35.57 11.02 4.86
N SER A 890 -36.62 10.32 4.39
CA SER A 890 -36.60 9.52 3.16
C SER A 890 -36.21 10.36 1.94
N LEU A 891 -36.76 11.58 1.84
CA LEU A 891 -36.47 12.50 0.75
C LEU A 891 -35.02 13.03 0.82
N ALA A 892 -34.53 13.36 2.01
CA ALA A 892 -33.15 13.83 2.22
C ALA A 892 -32.12 12.76 1.79
N ALA A 893 -32.28 11.51 2.24
CA ALA A 893 -31.42 10.39 1.84
C ALA A 893 -31.41 10.20 0.31
N ARG A 894 -32.60 10.19 -0.32
CA ARG A 894 -32.75 10.10 -1.78
C ARG A 894 -32.11 11.27 -2.53
N LEU A 895 -32.23 12.49 -2.02
CA LEU A 895 -31.61 13.67 -2.64
C LEU A 895 -30.08 13.62 -2.52
N ARG A 896 -29.50 13.18 -1.38
CA ARG A 896 -28.04 12.97 -1.25
C ARG A 896 -27.53 11.96 -2.29
N VAL A 897 -28.19 10.81 -2.40
CA VAL A 897 -27.85 9.75 -3.38
C VAL A 897 -28.02 10.25 -4.82
N ALA A 898 -29.08 11.00 -5.11
CA ALA A 898 -29.32 11.57 -6.44
C ALA A 898 -28.31 12.67 -6.80
N THR A 899 -27.95 13.57 -5.89
CA THR A 899 -26.91 14.58 -6.09
C THR A 899 -25.57 13.91 -6.40
N ARG A 900 -25.21 12.88 -5.63
CA ARG A 900 -23.99 12.07 -5.84
C ARG A 900 -23.98 11.41 -7.22
N ARG A 901 -25.06 10.68 -7.57
CA ARG A 901 -25.20 10.04 -8.89
C ARG A 901 -25.32 11.03 -10.06
N ALA A 902 -25.78 12.25 -9.84
CA ALA A 902 -25.87 13.29 -10.87
C ALA A 902 -24.53 13.98 -11.12
N ALA A 903 -23.78 14.29 -10.06
CA ALA A 903 -22.48 14.96 -10.12
C ALA A 903 -21.39 14.13 -10.84
N ASP A 904 -21.55 12.81 -10.90
CA ASP A 904 -20.61 11.87 -11.53
C ASP A 904 -20.92 11.55 -13.01
N ARG A 905 -22.06 12.02 -13.54
CA ARG A 905 -22.39 11.90 -14.97
C ARG A 905 -21.57 12.87 -15.80
N ASP A 906 -21.22 12.50 -17.03
CA ASP A 906 -20.48 13.34 -17.99
C ASP A 906 -21.11 14.72 -18.24
N SER A 907 -22.44 14.82 -18.06
CA SER A 907 -23.20 16.07 -18.14
C SER A 907 -22.93 17.06 -16.99
N ALA A 908 -22.38 16.59 -15.87
CA ALA A 908 -21.98 17.39 -14.71
C ALA A 908 -20.45 17.47 -14.52
N ARG A 909 -19.67 16.69 -15.28
CA ARG A 909 -18.21 16.76 -15.27
C ARG A 909 -17.69 17.92 -16.12
N VAL A 910 -16.59 18.53 -15.70
CA VAL A 910 -15.98 19.71 -16.33
C VAL A 910 -14.65 19.32 -16.96
N PRO A 911 -14.42 19.55 -18.28
CA PRO A 911 -13.16 19.20 -18.92
C PRO A 911 -11.94 19.89 -18.29
N THR A 912 -10.86 19.13 -18.05
CA THR A 912 -9.63 19.62 -17.39
C THR A 912 -9.06 20.85 -18.10
N ARG A 913 -9.03 20.82 -19.44
CA ARG A 913 -8.65 21.93 -20.34
C ARG A 913 -9.52 23.21 -20.27
N ILE A 914 -10.49 23.29 -19.35
CA ILE A 914 -11.30 24.47 -19.02
C ILE A 914 -11.06 24.91 -17.56
N VAL A 915 -10.50 24.03 -16.72
CA VAL A 915 -10.18 24.25 -15.30
C VAL A 915 -8.72 24.65 -15.11
N GLU A 916 -7.84 24.13 -15.96
CA GLU A 916 -6.39 24.33 -15.96
C GLU A 916 -6.00 25.80 -16.22
N PRO A 917 -6.39 26.47 -17.33
CA PRO A 917 -6.02 27.87 -17.57
C PRO A 917 -6.39 28.87 -16.45
N PRO A 918 -7.64 28.88 -15.92
CA PRO A 918 -7.97 29.81 -14.83
C PRO A 918 -7.30 29.43 -13.49
N THR A 919 -6.90 28.17 -13.30
CA THR A 919 -6.12 27.76 -12.11
C THR A 919 -4.67 28.22 -12.23
N GLU A 920 -4.06 28.09 -13.41
CA GLU A 920 -2.68 28.52 -13.68
C GLU A 920 -2.56 30.04 -13.64
N GLY A 921 -3.40 30.76 -14.40
CA GLY A 921 -3.39 32.22 -14.44
C GLY A 921 -3.61 32.85 -13.05
N ALA A 922 -4.52 32.29 -12.25
CA ALA A 922 -4.73 32.74 -10.87
C ALA A 922 -3.50 32.54 -9.98
N ARG A 923 -2.76 31.44 -10.15
CA ARG A 923 -1.53 31.17 -9.40
C ARG A 923 -0.37 32.06 -9.82
N LEU A 924 -0.18 32.25 -11.13
CA LEU A 924 0.84 33.17 -11.66
C LEU A 924 0.60 34.60 -11.16
N LEU A 925 -0.65 35.06 -11.19
CA LEU A 925 -1.05 36.38 -10.70
C LEU A 925 -0.85 36.54 -9.18
N LEU A 926 -1.16 35.51 -8.39
CA LEU A 926 -0.92 35.53 -6.94
C LEU A 926 0.58 35.45 -6.60
N ARG A 927 1.37 34.67 -7.34
CA ARG A 927 2.83 34.55 -7.17
C ARG A 927 3.54 35.86 -7.49
N ASP A 928 3.27 36.45 -8.67
CA ASP A 928 3.79 37.77 -9.09
C ASP A 928 3.48 38.87 -8.06
N ARG A 929 2.26 38.86 -7.50
CA ARG A 929 1.83 39.82 -6.48
C ARG A 929 2.52 39.58 -5.12
N MET A 930 2.80 38.33 -4.75
CA MET A 930 3.54 37.98 -3.53
C MET A 930 5.03 38.34 -3.67
N GLU A 931 5.65 38.05 -4.81
CA GLU A 931 7.03 38.42 -5.12
C GLU A 931 7.21 39.95 -5.00
N LYS A 932 6.31 40.74 -5.61
CA LYS A 932 6.32 42.20 -5.49
C LYS A 932 6.14 42.70 -4.05
N ALA A 933 5.27 42.07 -3.26
CA ALA A 933 5.12 42.43 -1.84
C ALA A 933 6.41 42.19 -1.05
N VAL A 934 7.12 41.09 -1.31
CA VAL A 934 8.43 40.77 -0.70
C VAL A 934 9.52 41.73 -1.19
N GLU A 935 9.56 42.07 -2.48
CA GLU A 935 10.50 43.05 -3.02
C GLU A 935 10.28 44.45 -2.42
N GLU A 936 9.04 44.90 -2.29
CA GLU A 936 8.73 46.19 -1.66
C GLU A 936 9.13 46.21 -0.17
N GLU A 937 8.87 45.13 0.58
CA GLU A 937 9.24 45.07 2.00
C GLU A 937 10.76 45.06 2.20
N ALA A 938 11.48 44.29 1.37
CA ALA A 938 12.95 44.30 1.34
C ALA A 938 13.51 45.68 0.97
N ALA A 939 12.89 46.39 0.01
CA ALA A 939 13.25 47.75 -0.37
C ALA A 939 12.94 48.79 0.72
N ARG A 940 11.87 48.60 1.50
CA ARG A 940 11.47 49.48 2.60
C ARG A 940 12.33 49.33 3.85
N ALA A 941 12.81 48.13 4.15
CA ALA A 941 13.56 47.85 5.38
C ALA A 941 15.10 47.80 5.21
N GLY A 942 15.61 47.63 3.98
CA GLY A 942 17.03 47.73 3.65
C GLY A 942 17.86 46.46 3.86
N GLU A 943 18.99 46.37 3.14
CA GLU A 943 19.75 45.13 2.90
C GLU A 943 20.10 44.34 4.18
N THR A 944 20.45 45.05 5.27
CA THR A 944 20.92 44.45 6.53
C THR A 944 19.85 43.73 7.36
N ALA A 945 18.56 43.96 7.12
CA ALA A 945 17.46 43.44 7.95
C ALA A 945 16.84 42.12 7.42
N THR A 946 17.29 41.66 6.25
CA THR A 946 16.68 40.57 5.46
C THR A 946 16.45 39.24 6.19
N ARG A 947 17.16 38.92 7.29
CA ARG A 947 16.97 37.66 8.02
C ARG A 947 15.83 37.68 9.05
N GLU A 948 15.63 38.76 9.79
CA GLU A 948 14.49 38.91 10.72
C GLU A 948 13.19 39.29 9.98
N LEU A 949 13.29 39.89 8.79
CA LEU A 949 12.12 40.26 7.99
C LEU A 949 11.35 39.04 7.49
N GLY A 950 12.01 37.97 7.05
CA GLY A 950 11.31 36.74 6.66
C GLY A 950 10.49 36.15 7.81
N GLU A 951 11.03 36.20 9.03
CA GLU A 951 10.38 35.70 10.25
C GLU A 951 9.20 36.57 10.71
N ARG A 952 9.22 37.90 10.50
CA ARG A 952 8.06 38.78 10.78
C ARG A 952 7.04 38.83 9.65
N ALA A 953 7.49 39.08 8.41
CA ALA A 953 6.62 39.24 7.25
C ALA A 953 5.81 37.97 6.97
N ALA A 954 6.36 36.77 7.15
CA ALA A 954 5.60 35.53 7.00
C ALA A 954 4.49 35.34 8.06
N ASN A 955 4.64 35.93 9.25
CA ASN A 955 3.62 35.90 10.30
C ASN A 955 2.56 37.00 10.11
N GLU A 956 2.96 38.24 9.81
CA GLU A 956 2.02 39.36 9.63
C GLU A 956 1.29 39.31 8.27
N LEU A 957 1.99 38.96 7.17
CA LEU A 957 1.36 38.79 5.84
C LEU A 957 0.70 37.41 5.69
N GLY A 958 1.07 36.41 6.50
CA GLY A 958 0.53 35.05 6.40
C GLY A 958 -0.98 34.95 6.64
N GLU A 959 -1.54 35.88 7.43
CA GLU A 959 -2.99 35.99 7.66
C GLU A 959 -3.70 36.81 6.56
N GLU A 960 -3.14 37.95 6.14
CA GLU A 960 -3.73 38.83 5.12
C GLU A 960 -3.63 38.25 3.69
N TRP A 961 -2.55 37.53 3.38
CA TRP A 961 -2.25 36.97 2.05
C TRP A 961 -2.33 35.43 2.04
N SER A 962 -3.15 34.86 2.93
CA SER A 962 -3.26 33.42 3.05
C SER A 962 -3.73 32.78 1.72
N LEU A 963 -2.89 31.96 1.08
CA LEU A 963 -3.15 31.27 -0.21
C LEU A 963 -4.23 30.15 -0.12
N LYS A 964 -5.24 30.33 0.72
CA LYS A 964 -6.45 29.50 0.87
C LYS A 964 -7.13 29.15 -0.46
N PRO A 965 -7.19 30.01 -1.49
CA PRO A 965 -7.81 29.64 -2.76
C PRO A 965 -6.93 28.72 -3.60
N ALA A 966 -5.60 28.89 -3.61
CA ALA A 966 -4.69 27.98 -4.30
C ALA A 966 -4.70 26.57 -3.68
N ARG A 967 -4.94 26.51 -2.37
CA ARG A 967 -5.22 25.31 -1.57
C ARG A 967 -6.61 24.69 -1.87
N SER A 968 -7.56 25.42 -2.45
CA SER A 968 -8.93 24.92 -2.64
C SER A 968 -9.08 23.88 -3.76
N VAL A 969 -8.25 23.92 -4.81
CA VAL A 969 -8.44 23.13 -6.03
C VAL A 969 -8.26 21.62 -5.80
N GLY A 970 -7.44 21.23 -4.82
CA GLY A 970 -7.18 19.83 -4.46
C GLY A 970 -5.99 19.22 -5.20
N ALA A 971 -5.05 18.66 -4.46
CA ALA A 971 -3.84 18.00 -4.93
C ALA A 971 -3.87 16.48 -4.66
N GLY A 972 -3.19 15.70 -5.50
CA GLY A 972 -3.21 14.24 -5.43
C GLY A 972 -4.47 13.63 -6.05
N LEU A 973 -4.55 12.30 -5.98
CA LEU A 973 -5.61 11.50 -6.57
C LEU A 973 -6.60 11.02 -5.49
N PRO A 974 -7.92 11.19 -5.66
CA PRO A 974 -8.91 10.57 -4.78
C PRO A 974 -8.96 9.05 -4.99
N VAL A 975 -8.68 8.28 -3.94
CA VAL A 975 -8.90 6.82 -3.91
C VAL A 975 -10.39 6.56 -3.73
N ALA A 976 -10.89 5.48 -4.33
CA ALA A 976 -12.33 5.18 -4.46
C ALA A 976 -13.12 6.40 -4.97
N PRO A 977 -12.92 6.84 -6.23
CA PRO A 977 -13.59 8.01 -6.81
C PRO A 977 -15.08 7.78 -7.13
N VAL A 978 -15.77 6.92 -6.38
CA VAL A 978 -17.24 6.85 -6.32
C VAL A 978 -17.73 7.97 -5.38
N PRO A 979 -18.72 8.81 -5.75
CA PRO A 979 -19.14 9.93 -4.91
C PRO A 979 -19.72 9.49 -3.57
N GLY A 980 -19.08 9.87 -2.48
CA GLY A 980 -19.47 9.47 -1.12
C GLY A 980 -18.71 8.27 -0.55
N TYR A 981 -17.84 7.62 -1.33
CA TYR A 981 -16.87 6.62 -0.86
C TYR A 981 -15.40 7.08 -0.97
N TRP A 982 -15.18 8.38 -1.20
CA TRP A 982 -13.84 8.98 -1.16
C TRP A 982 -13.43 9.21 0.30
N VAL A 983 -12.48 8.39 0.78
CA VAL A 983 -11.90 8.45 2.14
C VAL A 983 -10.51 9.08 2.16
N THR A 984 -9.74 8.86 1.10
CA THR A 984 -8.30 9.11 1.07
C THR A 984 -7.90 9.83 -0.21
N THR A 985 -6.96 10.75 -0.09
CA THR A 985 -6.27 11.40 -1.21
C THR A 985 -4.81 10.96 -1.18
N VAL A 986 -4.33 10.34 -2.27
CA VAL A 986 -2.96 9.80 -2.36
C VAL A 986 -2.12 10.58 -3.35
N ASN A 987 -0.81 10.63 -3.12
CA ASN A 987 0.15 11.03 -4.14
C ASN A 987 1.44 10.23 -4.01
N ALA A 988 2.23 10.18 -5.07
CA ALA A 988 3.48 9.45 -5.12
C ALA A 988 4.54 10.21 -5.92
N TRP A 989 5.81 9.98 -5.56
CA TRP A 989 6.99 10.57 -6.17
C TRP A 989 7.96 9.47 -6.57
N ARG A 990 8.52 9.54 -7.79
CA ARG A 990 9.74 8.81 -8.15
C ARG A 990 10.92 9.75 -7.96
N VAL A 991 11.82 9.39 -7.05
CA VAL A 991 13.06 10.10 -6.80
C VAL A 991 14.20 9.33 -7.44
N GLN A 992 14.96 9.99 -8.32
CA GLN A 992 16.17 9.45 -8.92
C GLN A 992 17.37 10.31 -8.53
N VAL A 993 18.47 9.67 -8.12
CA VAL A 993 19.67 10.33 -7.59
C VAL A 993 20.90 9.74 -8.25
N ARG A 994 21.77 10.60 -8.77
CA ARG A 994 23.08 10.25 -9.33
C ARG A 994 24.14 11.13 -8.69
N GLY A 995 25.28 10.57 -8.30
CA GLY A 995 26.34 11.34 -7.67
C GLY A 995 27.74 10.87 -8.04
N GLU A 996 28.69 11.76 -7.82
CA GLU A 996 30.12 11.51 -8.00
C GLU A 996 30.91 12.18 -6.87
N TYR A 997 31.91 11.48 -6.34
CA TYR A 997 33.00 12.08 -5.57
C TYR A 997 34.21 12.29 -6.50
N PRO A 998 34.51 13.53 -6.95
CA PRO A 998 35.66 13.83 -7.82
C PRO A 998 36.99 13.35 -7.22
N ARG A 999 37.10 13.43 -5.88
CA ARG A 999 38.08 12.69 -5.08
C ARG A 999 37.37 12.09 -3.87
N PHE A 1000 37.60 10.81 -3.62
CA PHE A 1000 37.29 10.13 -2.37
C PHE A 1000 38.57 9.53 -1.78
N ALA A 1001 38.89 9.89 -0.54
CA ALA A 1001 40.11 9.46 0.14
C ALA A 1001 39.78 8.72 1.43
N LEU A 1002 40.40 7.55 1.65
CA LEU A 1002 40.26 6.75 2.86
C LEU A 1002 41.60 6.69 3.60
N ARG A 1003 41.70 7.44 4.70
CA ARG A 1003 42.87 7.45 5.57
C ARG A 1003 42.83 6.33 6.58
N ALA A 1004 43.99 5.89 7.05
CA ALA A 1004 44.13 4.97 8.16
C ALA A 1004 45.12 5.51 9.21
N ASP A 1005 44.98 5.05 10.45
CA ASP A 1005 45.92 5.25 11.57
C ASP A 1005 47.22 4.42 11.45
N VAL A 1006 47.64 4.15 10.20
CA VAL A 1006 48.80 3.33 9.83
C VAL A 1006 49.75 4.16 8.98
N GLY A 1007 51.03 4.23 9.36
CA GLY A 1007 52.04 5.00 8.62
C GLY A 1007 53.17 5.50 9.51
N THR A 1008 53.94 6.47 9.01
CA THR A 1008 54.68 7.42 9.86
C THR A 1008 53.97 8.77 9.82
N PRO A 1009 54.18 9.70 10.77
CA PRO A 1009 53.56 11.03 10.71
C PRO A 1009 53.88 11.81 9.42
N GLU A 1010 54.99 11.50 8.76
CA GLU A 1010 55.48 12.11 7.52
C GLU A 1010 54.93 11.43 6.25
N LYS A 1011 54.56 10.14 6.33
CA LYS A 1011 53.91 9.36 5.27
C LYS A 1011 52.75 8.55 5.89
N PRO A 1012 51.58 9.17 6.16
CA PRO A 1012 50.37 8.45 6.55
C PRO A 1012 49.80 7.64 5.37
N PHE A 1013 49.05 6.57 5.66
CA PHE A 1013 48.31 5.83 4.66
C PHE A 1013 47.05 6.60 4.22
N GLU A 1014 46.90 6.74 2.89
CA GLU A 1014 45.69 7.26 2.25
C GLU A 1014 45.46 6.44 0.97
N TYR A 1015 44.30 5.79 0.88
CA TYR A 1015 43.77 5.23 -0.36
C TYR A 1015 42.93 6.29 -1.08
N VAL A 1016 43.01 6.39 -2.40
CA VAL A 1016 42.42 7.51 -3.17
C VAL A 1016 41.74 7.00 -4.44
N ARG A 1017 40.43 7.21 -4.55
CA ARG A 1017 39.70 7.17 -5.84
C ARG A 1017 39.59 8.62 -6.35
N ARG A 1018 40.14 8.88 -7.53
CA ARG A 1018 40.03 10.13 -8.32
C ARG A 1018 40.18 9.71 -9.77
N GLU A 1019 39.39 10.29 -10.68
CA GLU A 1019 39.54 10.06 -12.11
C GLU A 1019 40.98 10.34 -12.58
N GLY A 1020 41.61 9.39 -13.26
CA GLY A 1020 42.96 9.55 -13.81
C GLY A 1020 43.59 8.28 -14.35
N ASP A 1021 44.45 8.43 -15.35
CA ASP A 1021 45.24 7.33 -15.91
C ASP A 1021 46.36 6.90 -14.96
N VAL A 1022 46.53 5.59 -14.82
CA VAL A 1022 47.57 4.99 -13.98
C VAL A 1022 48.67 4.43 -14.85
N THR A 1023 49.86 5.02 -14.76
CA THR A 1023 51.04 4.60 -15.53
C THR A 1023 52.09 3.90 -14.65
N LEU A 1024 53.09 3.33 -15.33
CA LEU A 1024 54.31 2.78 -14.76
C LEU A 1024 55.44 2.96 -15.78
N ASP A 1025 56.58 3.47 -15.33
CA ASP A 1025 57.79 3.59 -16.15
C ASP A 1025 58.57 2.26 -16.15
N ILE A 1026 59.03 1.86 -17.34
CA ILE A 1026 59.71 0.59 -17.61
C ILE A 1026 60.85 0.88 -18.60
N GLY A 1027 62.10 0.84 -18.12
CA GLY A 1027 63.26 1.21 -18.93
C GLY A 1027 63.21 2.68 -19.37
N GLU A 1028 63.04 2.92 -20.68
CA GLU A 1028 62.84 4.26 -21.26
C GLU A 1028 61.37 4.53 -21.69
N GLU A 1029 60.42 3.63 -21.39
CA GLU A 1029 59.00 3.72 -21.80
C GLU A 1029 58.03 3.85 -20.62
N THR A 1030 57.12 4.82 -20.68
CA THR A 1030 55.95 4.92 -19.79
C THR A 1030 54.78 4.11 -20.35
N VAL A 1031 54.25 3.15 -19.56
CA VAL A 1031 53.17 2.24 -19.96
C VAL A 1031 51.91 2.49 -19.11
N ARG A 1032 50.73 2.52 -19.73
CA ARG A 1032 49.44 2.64 -19.04
C ARG A 1032 49.02 1.27 -18.49
N LEU A 1033 48.83 1.17 -17.17
CA LEU A 1033 48.34 -0.04 -16.50
C LEU A 1033 46.80 -0.11 -16.46
N GLY A 1034 46.11 1.03 -16.65
CA GLY A 1034 44.67 1.16 -16.60
C GLY A 1034 44.28 2.57 -16.15
N ALA A 1035 43.11 2.69 -15.52
CA ALA A 1035 42.63 3.95 -14.94
C ALA A 1035 42.14 3.76 -13.49
N THR A 1036 42.20 4.84 -12.73
CA THR A 1036 41.44 5.00 -11.48
C THR A 1036 40.13 5.71 -11.82
N GLU A 1037 39.00 5.12 -11.44
CA GLU A 1037 37.70 5.79 -11.53
C GLU A 1037 37.42 6.65 -10.28
N PRO A 1038 36.66 7.75 -10.38
CA PRO A 1038 36.07 8.39 -9.20
C PRO A 1038 35.03 7.44 -8.57
N VAL A 1039 34.56 7.72 -7.35
CA VAL A 1039 33.41 6.97 -6.80
C VAL A 1039 32.12 7.57 -7.38
N ARG A 1040 31.40 6.80 -8.18
CA ARG A 1040 30.11 7.18 -8.81
C ARG A 1040 28.97 6.37 -8.21
N PHE A 1041 27.74 6.86 -8.35
CA PHE A 1041 26.56 6.06 -7.98
C PHE A 1041 25.27 6.52 -8.67
N GLU A 1042 24.33 5.58 -8.86
CA GLU A 1042 22.93 5.84 -9.22
C GLU A 1042 21.99 5.02 -8.32
N THR A 1043 21.00 5.68 -7.68
CA THR A 1043 19.92 5.00 -6.96
C THR A 1043 18.59 5.71 -7.17
N GLU A 1044 17.50 4.98 -7.00
CA GLU A 1044 16.16 5.55 -6.95
C GLU A 1044 15.32 5.05 -5.78
N THR A 1045 14.21 5.73 -5.50
CA THR A 1045 13.14 5.25 -4.63
C THR A 1045 11.80 5.80 -5.10
N VAL A 1046 10.72 5.12 -4.74
CA VAL A 1046 9.38 5.70 -4.73
C VAL A 1046 9.05 6.14 -3.30
N VAL A 1047 8.29 7.22 -3.15
CA VAL A 1047 7.68 7.66 -1.89
C VAL A 1047 6.20 7.88 -2.15
N ALA A 1048 5.33 7.44 -1.25
CA ALA A 1048 3.89 7.71 -1.32
C ALA A 1048 3.39 8.31 -0.01
N VAL A 1049 2.37 9.17 -0.12
CA VAL A 1049 1.64 9.75 1.01
C VAL A 1049 0.14 9.58 0.78
N ALA A 1050 -0.58 9.28 1.84
CA ALA A 1050 -2.02 9.38 1.92
C ALA A 1050 -2.41 10.45 2.96
N VAL A 1051 -3.44 11.22 2.66
CA VAL A 1051 -4.13 12.11 3.61
C VAL A 1051 -5.64 11.87 3.52
N PRO A 1052 -6.44 12.27 4.52
CA PRO A 1052 -7.90 12.11 4.46
C PRO A 1052 -8.55 12.84 3.27
N ALA A 1053 -9.82 12.51 3.00
CA ALA A 1053 -10.59 13.15 1.94
C ALA A 1053 -10.87 14.62 2.27
N GLY A 1054 -10.82 15.47 1.24
CA GLY A 1054 -11.08 16.90 1.33
C GLY A 1054 -10.01 17.75 0.66
N PRO A 1055 -10.31 19.03 0.32
CA PRO A 1055 -9.27 19.99 -0.03
C PRO A 1055 -8.45 20.34 1.23
N PRO A 1056 -7.13 20.55 1.12
CA PRO A 1056 -6.37 20.70 -0.12
C PRO A 1056 -5.83 19.38 -0.71
N GLY A 1057 -6.05 18.23 -0.09
CA GLY A 1057 -5.42 16.97 -0.50
C GLY A 1057 -3.90 16.99 -0.26
N VAL A 1058 -3.13 16.32 -1.12
CA VAL A 1058 -1.66 16.26 -1.00
C VAL A 1058 -0.95 16.16 -2.35
N GLY A 1059 0.06 16.99 -2.59
CA GLY A 1059 0.85 16.96 -3.83
C GLY A 1059 1.57 18.28 -4.13
N ASP A 1060 2.40 18.29 -5.17
CA ASP A 1060 3.11 19.50 -5.56
C ASP A 1060 2.18 20.41 -6.38
N VAL A 1061 2.09 21.68 -5.95
CA VAL A 1061 1.15 22.69 -6.48
C VAL A 1061 1.85 23.89 -7.12
N ASP A 1062 3.18 23.86 -7.28
CA ASP A 1062 3.94 24.88 -8.03
C ASP A 1062 3.69 24.86 -9.54
N GLY A 1063 3.25 23.71 -10.07
CA GLY A 1063 2.99 23.40 -11.49
C GLY A 1063 4.00 22.42 -12.12
N VAL A 1064 5.12 22.12 -11.45
CA VAL A 1064 6.24 21.36 -12.02
C VAL A 1064 6.11 19.87 -11.68
N ARG A 1065 5.90 19.03 -12.70
CA ARG A 1065 5.77 17.58 -12.50
C ARG A 1065 7.11 16.83 -12.46
N ASP A 1066 8.10 17.28 -13.23
CA ASP A 1066 9.39 16.63 -13.38
C ASP A 1066 10.50 17.60 -12.96
N GLU A 1067 10.74 17.71 -11.65
CA GLU A 1067 11.70 18.66 -11.09
C GLU A 1067 13.12 18.11 -11.27
N THR A 1068 13.83 18.53 -12.32
CA THR A 1068 15.24 18.19 -12.55
C THR A 1068 16.19 19.24 -12.00
N SER A 1069 17.22 18.83 -11.26
CA SER A 1069 18.36 19.69 -10.91
C SER A 1069 19.20 20.09 -12.13
N PRO A 1070 19.94 21.22 -12.12
CA PRO A 1070 20.75 21.67 -13.27
C PRO A 1070 22.00 20.82 -13.60
N GLY A 1071 22.15 19.65 -12.98
CA GLY A 1071 23.14 18.62 -13.34
C GLY A 1071 22.50 17.33 -13.88
N TRP A 1072 21.18 17.26 -14.03
CA TRP A 1072 20.53 16.07 -14.58
C TRP A 1072 20.77 16.00 -16.11
N PRO A 1073 21.07 14.81 -16.71
CA PRO A 1073 21.07 13.48 -16.11
C PRO A 1073 22.45 12.96 -15.64
N CYS A 1074 23.56 13.68 -15.83
CA CYS A 1074 24.90 13.21 -15.43
C CYS A 1074 25.58 14.22 -14.48
N PRO A 1075 25.95 13.84 -13.24
CA PRO A 1075 26.82 14.67 -12.40
C PRO A 1075 28.20 14.83 -13.03
N GLY A 1076 28.97 15.83 -12.59
CA GLY A 1076 30.30 16.14 -13.09
C GLY A 1076 30.46 17.58 -13.61
N PRO A 1077 31.49 17.88 -14.42
CA PRO A 1077 31.74 19.21 -14.96
C PRO A 1077 30.70 19.62 -16.03
N PRO A 1078 30.36 20.92 -16.13
CA PRO A 1078 29.46 21.42 -17.16
C PRO A 1078 30.13 21.41 -18.54
N GLU A 1079 29.40 20.90 -19.54
CA GLU A 1079 29.81 20.63 -20.93
C GLU A 1079 30.80 19.44 -21.11
N ALA A 1080 30.67 18.57 -22.11
CA ALA A 1080 29.75 18.57 -23.26
C ALA A 1080 28.80 17.34 -23.27
N SER A 1081 27.50 17.62 -23.43
CA SER A 1081 26.39 16.66 -23.48
C SER A 1081 25.77 16.53 -24.87
N SER A 1082 26.56 16.20 -25.89
CA SER A 1082 26.07 15.90 -27.25
C SER A 1082 25.66 14.43 -27.43
N GLY A 1083 24.75 13.94 -26.59
CA GLY A 1083 24.15 12.61 -26.64
C GLY A 1083 23.05 12.45 -25.58
N GLY A 1084 21.82 12.13 -25.99
CA GLY A 1084 20.67 11.98 -25.08
C GLY A 1084 20.48 10.55 -24.57
N ASP A 1085 20.02 10.42 -23.33
CA ASP A 1085 19.59 9.22 -22.56
C ASP A 1085 20.52 7.99 -22.49
N ALA A 1086 21.50 7.83 -23.38
CA ALA A 1086 22.37 6.67 -23.46
C ALA A 1086 23.85 7.05 -23.17
N GLY A 1087 24.22 7.13 -21.89
CA GLY A 1087 25.62 7.12 -21.47
C GLY A 1087 26.08 8.18 -20.46
N CYS A 1088 25.60 8.11 -19.21
CA CYS A 1088 26.40 8.59 -18.08
C CYS A 1088 27.36 7.49 -17.57
N ALA A 1089 26.99 6.22 -17.70
CA ALA A 1089 27.74 5.04 -17.21
C ALA A 1089 28.79 4.50 -18.21
N ALA A 1090 29.31 5.33 -19.10
CA ALA A 1090 30.21 4.92 -20.19
C ALA A 1090 31.29 5.98 -20.49
N ARG A 1091 31.92 6.51 -19.43
CA ARG A 1091 33.12 7.37 -19.47
C ARG A 1091 34.10 6.90 -18.41
#